data_AF-A0A418JIT1-F1
#
_entry.id   AF-A0A418JIT1-F1
#
_cell.length_a   1.000
_cell.length_b   1.000
_cell.length_c   1.000
_cell.angle_alpha   90.00
_cell.angle_beta   90.00
_cell.angle_gamma   90.00
#
_symmetry.space_group_name_H-M   'P 1'
#
loop_
_entity.id
_entity.type
_entity.pdbx_description
1 polymer ?
#
loop_
_entity_poly.entity_id
_entity_poly.type
_entity_poly.pdbx_seq_one_letter_code
_entity_poly.pdbx_strand_id
1 'polypeptide(L)'
;MVKKIGYKTPSIIALTIAGTAISAHHADAAENTTQATPNKVLDSQKALQQAEQAKTATTSQQTTVSGTKAYQDPSKVSTSNTTTTPAQPKQATSSVNKTTKQTATSASTQTSAVQPKDSHIQLHNEAQVSPEKYAQTNSSTTAQMNNTQSTQASTQNNTKTAQSLSAQPQTYSAQASNTDINTNPNGPTPPRIGGKGGPATLSLNSNTSTGKTALRANAPTAYKPQVSSQINDYIRKQNYTVPKYEEDFSSYFPKYGYRNGVGKPEGIVVHDTANPNSTIDGEISYMKRNYQSAFVHGFINDQRIIETQPTDYLSWGAGPNANERFINIELVHVYGYDKFARQMNNFADYAATNLQYYNLRPNSAEYDGQGTVWTHDAVSRFLGGTDHTDPHGYLQSRGYSYNELYDLINEKYMIKMGLAAPAYSPGGSTTPSKPTPSTPSTTPSSPLTVNKDTGVGRIKTANSGLYTTVYDDAGKKTSATNQTFNVTKKASLNGNTFYLVSDYNTGSNLGWVKQSDVDYRTSQPAVKISKNFTIPAGTTLYNVPWGTNAQVAGAVKGTGAQAFKATQQKQIANAIYIYGTANNISGWVNQNILSVPTYTNQLKVTADTGVGRINTKNNGLYASVYDASGKKTTATNQTFNVTKKASLNGEQFYLVTDYNNGTNIGWVKQSDVDYRTSQPAVKISKNFTIPAGTTLYNVPWGTNAQVAGAVKGTGAQAFKATQQKQIANAVYIYGTANNLSGWVNQSVLSLPKATQQIVQAVSQIGQLKATNSGVRATIFDPTGKDASSHADRTYKITKTASANNQNFVLLQNANNTPLGWFKTEDVLSQQLGKEVPAAGQYVVNTNTTGLYAMPWGTAKQRIDTLKALTNRSFNATKSVLVGKDTYLFGNINKKMGWINKNELTAKAIAQLKPTPTQIKTLTKPEDYVVYNRNGQYFTNIGDAKARGYLSSYYESLFNVQRTALVNGVTWYYGQFNDGTRAWVKSADLRSQLTRYINSPYSFNQAVGIQSQLSYKPQIQRVPGQWVDATRAEVANAMNPLTIEKDPTQKYQFLKLDKYQGLDATQLNKLLAGKGILAGQGAAFKQAAQANNINEIYLISHVLLETGNGSSTLANGGYVDAKNKVVTNATPKYYNMFGIGAVDTDAIRGGFKTAEAYGWNTVSKAIVGGASFIKDRYIGIGQNTLYRMRWNPDQPGTHQYATDINWASHNAARMKQFYDAVGAVGKYFDVDRYKQ
;
A
#
# COMPACT_ATOMS: atom_id res chain seq x y z
N MET A 1 41.45 -35.21 -24.68
CA MET A 1 41.51 -36.67 -24.98
C MET A 1 40.08 -37.23 -25.04
N VAL A 2 39.81 -38.24 -25.88
CA VAL A 2 39.13 -39.54 -25.57
C VAL A 2 38.08 -39.55 -24.42
N LYS A 3 36.79 -39.99 -24.48
CA LYS A 3 35.88 -40.74 -25.43
C LYS A 3 34.39 -40.28 -25.17
N LYS A 4 33.38 -40.33 -26.07
CA LYS A 4 32.63 -41.44 -26.76
C LYS A 4 31.78 -42.30 -25.78
N ILE A 5 30.51 -42.73 -25.94
CA ILE A 5 29.52 -43.11 -27.02
C ILE A 5 28.06 -42.87 -26.47
N GLY A 6 26.87 -42.84 -27.13
CA GLY A 6 26.38 -42.80 -28.54
C GLY A 6 25.17 -43.75 -28.88
N TYR A 7 24.20 -43.29 -29.72
CA TYR A 7 23.19 -44.07 -30.55
C TYR A 7 21.88 -44.67 -29.90
N LYS A 8 20.74 -45.02 -30.59
CA LYS A 8 20.22 -44.92 -32.01
C LYS A 8 18.65 -44.99 -32.15
N THR A 9 18.12 -44.98 -33.39
CA THR A 9 16.69 -45.04 -33.86
C THR A 9 16.29 -46.36 -34.59
N PRO A 10 14.98 -46.67 -34.80
CA PRO A 10 14.31 -46.70 -36.15
C PRO A 10 12.83 -46.15 -36.14
N SER A 11 12.13 -45.68 -37.21
CA SER A 11 11.66 -46.24 -38.53
C SER A 11 10.45 -47.21 -38.42
N ILE A 12 9.43 -47.32 -39.33
CA ILE A 12 9.37 -47.17 -40.82
C ILE A 12 7.91 -47.16 -41.41
N ILE A 13 7.67 -46.73 -42.68
CA ILE A 13 6.44 -46.93 -43.56
C ILE A 13 5.13 -46.16 -43.16
N ALA A 14 4.00 -46.07 -43.94
CA ALA A 14 3.63 -45.52 -45.29
C ALA A 14 2.04 -45.49 -45.40
N LEU A 15 1.23 -45.17 -46.46
CA LEU A 15 1.35 -44.72 -47.87
C LEU A 15 -0.03 -44.16 -48.46
N THR A 16 -0.08 -42.97 -49.10
CA THR A 16 -1.18 -42.47 -50.04
C THR A 16 -2.65 -42.36 -49.48
N ILE A 17 -3.79 -42.04 -50.18
CA ILE A 17 -4.25 -41.86 -51.60
C ILE A 17 -5.38 -40.76 -51.72
N ALA A 18 -5.49 -40.04 -52.87
CA ALA A 18 -6.61 -39.24 -53.51
C ALA A 18 -7.66 -38.39 -52.70
N GLY A 19 -8.27 -37.30 -53.23
CA GLY A 19 -8.05 -36.55 -54.50
C GLY A 19 -9.23 -35.63 -54.94
N THR A 20 -8.95 -34.60 -55.77
CA THR A 20 -9.88 -33.83 -56.69
C THR A 20 -11.07 -33.00 -56.12
N ALA A 21 -11.56 -31.90 -56.74
CA ALA A 21 -11.06 -30.95 -57.76
C ALA A 21 -12.04 -29.74 -57.94
N ILE A 22 -11.76 -28.85 -58.91
CA ILE A 22 -12.58 -27.70 -59.44
C ILE A 22 -12.39 -26.39 -58.64
N SER A 23 -11.61 -25.38 -59.05
CA SER A 23 -11.40 -24.67 -60.35
C SER A 23 -12.57 -23.71 -60.70
N ALA A 24 -12.43 -22.52 -61.29
CA ALA A 24 -11.30 -21.78 -61.89
C ALA A 24 -11.67 -20.26 -61.97
N HIS A 25 -11.00 -19.30 -62.63
CA HIS A 25 -9.78 -19.20 -63.47
C HIS A 25 -9.29 -17.72 -63.42
N HIS A 26 -7.99 -17.48 -63.21
CA HIS A 26 -7.09 -16.60 -64.03
C HIS A 26 -7.37 -15.08 -64.12
N ALA A 27 -6.48 -14.21 -64.64
CA ALA A 27 -5.09 -14.32 -65.14
C ALA A 27 -4.36 -12.98 -64.82
N ASP A 28 -3.04 -12.77 -64.91
CA ASP A 28 -1.80 -13.55 -64.69
C ASP A 28 -0.72 -12.42 -64.47
N ALA A 29 0.58 -12.38 -64.80
CA ALA A 29 1.63 -13.23 -65.39
C ALA A 29 3.00 -12.51 -65.05
N ALA A 30 4.23 -13.03 -65.22
CA ALA A 30 4.77 -14.33 -65.60
C ALA A 30 6.23 -14.46 -65.08
N GLU A 31 6.69 -15.70 -64.84
CA GLU A 31 8.02 -16.24 -65.20
C GLU A 31 9.35 -15.59 -64.71
N ASN A 32 10.52 -16.27 -64.67
CA ASN A 32 10.88 -17.59 -65.19
C ASN A 32 11.91 -18.34 -64.29
N THR A 33 11.71 -19.67 -64.14
CA THR A 33 12.64 -20.85 -64.03
C THR A 33 14.08 -20.74 -63.43
N THR A 34 14.82 -21.82 -63.07
CA THR A 34 14.82 -23.26 -63.42
C THR A 34 15.16 -24.22 -62.24
N GLN A 35 14.63 -25.46 -62.30
CA GLN A 35 15.25 -26.77 -61.90
C GLN A 35 15.79 -27.00 -60.45
N ALA A 36 15.73 -28.21 -59.85
CA ALA A 36 15.01 -29.46 -60.14
C ALA A 36 14.83 -30.30 -58.85
N THR A 37 13.91 -31.28 -58.85
CA THR A 37 13.47 -32.06 -57.68
C THR A 37 13.90 -33.54 -57.71
N PRO A 38 13.77 -34.31 -56.60
CA PRO A 38 12.54 -35.13 -56.45
C PRO A 38 11.98 -35.34 -55.00
N ASN A 39 10.65 -35.27 -54.87
CA ASN A 39 9.70 -36.12 -54.08
C ASN A 39 10.12 -36.80 -52.74
N LYS A 40 9.30 -36.91 -51.66
CA LYS A 40 7.88 -36.61 -51.29
C LYS A 40 7.79 -36.57 -49.72
N VAL A 41 7.04 -35.68 -49.03
CA VAL A 41 5.57 -35.68 -48.75
C VAL A 41 5.10 -36.93 -47.96
N LEU A 42 4.47 -36.90 -46.77
CA LEU A 42 3.89 -35.85 -45.90
C LEU A 42 3.74 -36.34 -44.42
N ASP A 43 3.55 -35.45 -43.44
CA ASP A 43 2.70 -35.68 -42.24
C ASP A 43 1.80 -34.44 -42.03
N SER A 44 0.48 -34.65 -41.92
CA SER A 44 -0.54 -33.60 -41.88
C SER A 44 -1.15 -33.36 -40.49
N GLN A 45 -0.86 -34.18 -39.46
CA GLN A 45 -1.47 -33.97 -38.13
C GLN A 45 -0.87 -32.78 -37.36
N LYS A 46 0.42 -32.48 -37.59
CA LYS A 46 1.11 -31.38 -36.89
C LYS A 46 0.58 -30.00 -37.27
N ALA A 47 0.06 -29.84 -38.50
CA ALA A 47 -0.56 -28.60 -38.97
C ALA A 47 -1.90 -28.30 -38.26
N LEU A 48 -2.74 -29.32 -38.00
CA LEU A 48 -3.97 -29.12 -37.23
C LEU A 48 -3.69 -28.70 -35.79
N GLN A 49 -2.71 -29.33 -35.10
CA GLN A 49 -2.40 -28.96 -33.72
C GLN A 49 -1.89 -27.51 -33.59
N GLN A 50 -1.19 -26.98 -34.60
CA GLN A 50 -0.77 -25.57 -34.61
C GLN A 50 -1.91 -24.60 -34.96
N ALA A 51 -2.88 -25.01 -35.79
CA ALA A 51 -4.10 -24.24 -36.04
C ALA A 51 -5.01 -24.15 -34.80
N GLU A 52 -5.19 -25.25 -34.07
CA GLU A 52 -6.02 -25.27 -32.87
C GLU A 52 -5.38 -24.48 -31.70
N GLN A 53 -4.05 -24.47 -31.57
CA GLN A 53 -3.35 -23.65 -30.57
C GLN A 53 -3.50 -22.14 -30.79
N ALA A 54 -3.65 -21.67 -32.04
CA ALA A 54 -3.92 -20.26 -32.35
C ALA A 54 -5.32 -19.79 -31.90
N LYS A 55 -6.25 -20.73 -31.66
CA LYS A 55 -7.66 -20.46 -31.33
C LYS A 55 -7.89 -20.18 -29.83
N THR A 56 -6.93 -20.54 -28.98
CA THR A 56 -7.06 -20.51 -27.51
C THR A 56 -6.47 -19.24 -26.87
N ALA A 57 -5.88 -18.34 -27.67
CA ALA A 57 -5.10 -17.19 -27.17
C ALA A 57 -5.87 -15.85 -27.09
N THR A 58 -7.03 -15.70 -27.74
CA THR A 58 -7.59 -14.39 -28.11
C THR A 58 -8.97 -14.04 -27.54
N THR A 59 -9.38 -14.61 -26.39
CA THR A 59 -10.63 -14.19 -25.70
C THR A 59 -10.49 -14.07 -24.18
N SER A 60 -9.90 -12.97 -23.66
CA SER A 60 -10.25 -12.41 -22.32
C SER A 60 -9.51 -11.09 -21.93
N GLN A 61 -9.62 -10.04 -22.75
CA GLN A 61 -9.41 -8.65 -22.25
C GLN A 61 -10.46 -7.68 -22.80
N GLN A 62 -11.53 -7.45 -22.04
CA GLN A 62 -12.25 -6.17 -22.09
C GLN A 62 -12.97 -5.91 -20.77
N THR A 63 -12.55 -4.87 -20.05
CA THR A 63 -13.23 -4.34 -18.87
C THR A 63 -14.15 -3.19 -19.29
N THR A 64 -15.34 -3.13 -18.70
CA THR A 64 -16.27 -2.00 -18.88
C THR A 64 -16.28 -1.10 -17.64
N VAL A 65 -16.16 0.21 -17.86
CA VAL A 65 -16.44 1.23 -16.86
C VAL A 65 -17.93 1.57 -16.95
N SER A 66 -18.60 1.73 -15.80
CA SER A 66 -20.02 2.06 -15.71
C SER A 66 -20.23 3.45 -15.11
N GLY A 67 -21.20 4.21 -15.62
CA GLY A 67 -21.62 5.47 -15.01
C GLY A 67 -22.60 6.30 -15.84
N THR A 68 -23.86 6.35 -15.41
CA THR A 68 -24.81 7.43 -15.70
C THR A 68 -25.84 7.55 -14.58
N LYS A 69 -26.46 8.73 -14.42
CA LYS A 69 -27.51 8.99 -13.43
C LYS A 69 -28.91 8.57 -13.91
N ALA A 70 -29.86 8.53 -12.98
CA ALA A 70 -31.25 8.20 -13.25
C ALA A 70 -31.98 9.24 -14.12
N TYR A 71 -33.02 8.77 -14.81
CA TYR A 71 -34.09 9.57 -15.40
C TYR A 71 -35.36 9.43 -14.53
N GLN A 72 -36.23 10.43 -14.54
CA GLN A 72 -37.52 10.46 -13.83
C GLN A 72 -38.64 10.59 -14.87
N ASP A 73 -39.76 9.87 -14.69
CA ASP A 73 -40.92 9.94 -15.59
C ASP A 73 -41.95 10.96 -15.06
N PRO A 74 -42.27 12.03 -15.82
CA PRO A 74 -43.18 13.09 -15.38
C PRO A 74 -44.61 12.93 -15.95
N SER A 75 -45.28 11.80 -15.70
CA SER A 75 -46.68 11.56 -16.10
C SER A 75 -47.69 11.66 -14.93
N LYS A 76 -48.29 12.85 -14.83
CA LYS A 76 -49.50 13.21 -14.05
C LYS A 76 -50.77 12.52 -14.64
N VAL A 77 -51.95 12.37 -13.99
CA VAL A 77 -52.46 12.63 -12.62
C VAL A 77 -53.82 11.90 -12.40
N SER A 78 -54.14 11.58 -11.13
CA SER A 78 -55.46 11.42 -10.46
C SER A 78 -56.77 11.13 -11.24
N THR A 79 -57.59 10.21 -10.69
CA THR A 79 -58.92 10.55 -10.14
C THR A 79 -59.38 9.55 -9.06
N SER A 80 -59.70 10.08 -7.86
CA SER A 80 -60.88 9.84 -6.98
C SER A 80 -61.76 8.56 -7.14
N ASN A 81 -62.45 8.00 -6.12
CA ASN A 81 -62.94 8.63 -4.89
C ASN A 81 -63.44 7.64 -3.79
N THR A 82 -63.77 8.18 -2.61
CA THR A 82 -64.70 7.70 -1.55
C THR A 82 -64.40 6.50 -0.63
N THR A 83 -64.68 6.74 0.65
CA THR A 83 -64.85 5.82 1.79
C THR A 83 -66.23 5.14 1.77
N THR A 84 -66.35 3.87 2.22
CA THR A 84 -67.27 3.38 3.29
C THR A 84 -67.31 1.85 3.37
N THR A 85 -67.25 1.29 4.58
CA THR A 85 -67.61 -0.12 4.89
C THR A 85 -69.08 -0.17 5.33
N PRO A 86 -69.86 -1.23 5.01
CA PRO A 86 -70.29 -2.13 6.10
C PRO A 86 -70.55 -3.61 5.68
N ALA A 87 -70.93 -4.42 6.67
CA ALA A 87 -71.81 -5.61 6.58
C ALA A 87 -71.27 -6.97 6.04
N GLN A 88 -70.78 -7.77 6.99
CA GLN A 88 -71.12 -9.20 7.22
C GLN A 88 -72.67 -9.46 7.22
N PRO A 89 -73.22 -10.71 7.17
CA PRO A 89 -72.98 -11.77 8.19
C PRO A 89 -73.25 -13.27 7.79
N LYS A 90 -73.36 -14.16 8.83
CA LYS A 90 -73.79 -15.60 8.83
C LYS A 90 -72.74 -16.61 8.31
N GLN A 91 -72.65 -17.88 8.74
CA GLN A 91 -73.31 -18.72 9.79
C GLN A 91 -72.40 -19.98 10.02
N ALA A 92 -72.44 -20.82 11.07
CA ALA A 92 -72.74 -20.72 12.52
C ALA A 92 -72.47 -22.11 13.21
N THR A 93 -72.61 -22.21 14.55
CA THR A 93 -72.68 -23.45 15.38
C THR A 93 -71.39 -24.33 15.46
N SER A 94 -71.13 -25.19 16.47
CA SER A 94 -72.03 -25.90 17.42
C SER A 94 -71.47 -26.12 18.86
N SER A 95 -72.41 -26.29 19.80
CA SER A 95 -72.39 -26.94 21.15
C SER A 95 -71.25 -27.93 21.47
N VAL A 96 -70.60 -27.93 22.65
CA VAL A 96 -71.05 -28.13 24.06
C VAL A 96 -71.20 -29.61 24.50
N ASN A 97 -70.49 -29.94 25.61
CA ASN A 97 -70.51 -31.09 26.55
C ASN A 97 -69.13 -31.81 26.66
N LYS A 98 -68.71 -32.48 27.75
CA LYS A 98 -68.89 -32.39 29.25
C LYS A 98 -68.02 -33.52 29.88
N THR A 99 -67.38 -33.48 31.05
CA THR A 99 -67.00 -32.41 32.01
C THR A 99 -65.56 -32.76 32.54
N THR A 100 -65.05 -32.79 33.79
CA THR A 100 -65.44 -32.47 35.20
C THR A 100 -64.16 -32.41 36.08
N LYS A 101 -64.15 -31.64 37.20
CA LYS A 101 -63.38 -31.86 38.46
C LYS A 101 -61.82 -31.82 38.46
N GLN A 102 -61.10 -31.39 39.53
CA GLN A 102 -61.43 -30.59 40.73
C GLN A 102 -60.14 -30.15 41.49
N THR A 103 -60.09 -28.93 42.09
CA THR A 103 -59.10 -28.52 43.14
C THR A 103 -57.59 -28.54 42.69
N ALA A 104 -56.56 -28.09 43.42
CA ALA A 104 -56.43 -27.55 44.78
C ALA A 104 -55.41 -26.38 44.89
N THR A 105 -55.71 -25.59 45.92
CA THR A 105 -54.93 -24.68 46.78
C THR A 105 -53.50 -25.06 47.21
N SER A 106 -52.74 -24.01 47.58
CA SER A 106 -51.69 -23.95 48.61
C SER A 106 -50.38 -24.75 48.40
N ALA A 107 -49.22 -24.39 48.96
CA ALA A 107 -48.57 -23.13 49.36
C ALA A 107 -47.49 -23.46 50.42
N SER A 108 -46.26 -23.03 50.17
CA SER A 108 -45.38 -22.42 51.18
C SER A 108 -44.68 -21.23 50.49
N THR A 109 -44.53 -20.03 51.05
CA THR A 109 -43.86 -19.59 52.30
C THR A 109 -42.37 -20.03 52.35
N GLN A 110 -41.39 -19.14 52.62
CA GLN A 110 -41.45 -17.72 53.02
C GLN A 110 -40.12 -16.97 52.73
N THR A 111 -40.14 -15.64 52.90
CA THR A 111 -39.08 -14.66 53.33
C THR A 111 -37.62 -15.14 53.52
N SER A 112 -36.56 -14.35 53.28
CA SER A 112 -36.31 -12.88 53.21
C SER A 112 -35.28 -12.57 52.11
N ALA A 113 -35.08 -11.37 51.54
CA ALA A 113 -35.08 -9.99 52.04
C ALA A 113 -33.88 -9.63 52.96
N VAL A 114 -33.52 -8.34 52.98
CA VAL A 114 -32.52 -7.67 53.85
C VAL A 114 -31.03 -7.87 53.52
N GLN A 115 -30.47 -6.86 52.86
CA GLN A 115 -29.06 -6.47 52.95
C GLN A 115 -28.77 -5.94 54.37
N PRO A 116 -27.55 -6.07 54.92
CA PRO A 116 -26.61 -4.94 54.79
C PRO A 116 -25.09 -5.33 54.83
N LYS A 117 -24.24 -4.31 54.64
CA LYS A 117 -23.02 -3.91 55.42
C LYS A 117 -22.18 -4.96 56.19
N ASP A 118 -20.88 -4.75 56.46
CA ASP A 118 -19.85 -3.76 56.06
C ASP A 118 -18.50 -4.34 56.58
N SER A 119 -17.34 -3.82 56.15
CA SER A 119 -16.02 -3.98 56.82
C SER A 119 -15.44 -5.43 56.93
N HIS A 120 -14.16 -5.66 57.26
CA HIS A 120 -12.88 -5.04 56.87
C HIS A 120 -11.75 -6.05 57.23
N ILE A 121 -10.47 -5.74 56.94
CA ILE A 121 -9.28 -6.21 57.71
C ILE A 121 -8.95 -7.74 57.60
N GLN A 122 -7.89 -8.11 56.85
CA GLN A 122 -6.60 -8.68 57.34
C GLN A 122 -6.66 -10.19 57.76
N LEU A 123 -5.59 -11.01 57.77
CA LEU A 123 -4.20 -10.94 57.27
C LEU A 123 -3.62 -12.39 57.19
N HIS A 124 -2.38 -12.52 56.66
CA HIS A 124 -1.44 -13.64 56.90
C HIS A 124 -1.84 -15.06 56.41
N ASN A 125 -0.94 -16.06 56.48
CA ASN A 125 0.42 -16.17 55.90
C ASN A 125 0.87 -17.65 56.02
N GLU A 126 1.70 -18.15 55.09
CA GLU A 126 2.62 -19.31 55.29
C GLU A 126 2.01 -20.69 55.69
N ALA A 127 2.70 -21.84 55.63
CA ALA A 127 3.76 -22.31 54.71
C ALA A 127 3.86 -23.87 54.75
N GLN A 128 4.43 -24.48 53.70
CA GLN A 128 4.81 -25.92 53.60
C GLN A 128 3.60 -26.91 53.61
N VAL A 129 3.65 -28.15 53.09
CA VAL A 129 4.59 -29.29 53.28
C VAL A 129 4.84 -30.10 51.99
N SER A 130 5.92 -30.88 51.98
CA SER A 130 6.31 -31.96 51.02
C SER A 130 7.17 -32.99 51.81
N PRO A 131 7.54 -34.19 51.30
CA PRO A 131 7.39 -34.77 49.94
C PRO A 131 6.34 -35.93 49.89
N GLU A 132 6.42 -37.17 49.35
CA GLU A 132 7.47 -38.16 48.98
C GLU A 132 7.05 -39.11 47.81
N LYS A 133 8.07 -39.74 47.21
CA LYS A 133 8.20 -41.01 46.44
C LYS A 133 6.97 -41.82 45.96
N TYR A 134 7.10 -42.34 44.73
CA TYR A 134 7.28 -43.80 44.49
C TYR A 134 8.10 -44.07 43.21
N ALA A 135 8.72 -45.25 43.12
CA ALA A 135 9.42 -45.82 41.95
C ALA A 135 8.86 -47.26 41.73
N GLN A 136 9.13 -48.07 40.69
CA GLN A 136 10.39 -48.30 39.95
C GLN A 136 10.19 -48.82 38.50
N THR A 137 11.31 -48.80 37.77
CA THR A 137 11.82 -49.68 36.68
C THR A 137 11.58 -51.20 36.91
N ASN A 138 11.83 -52.17 35.99
CA ASN A 138 12.61 -52.23 34.72
C ASN A 138 12.32 -53.51 33.89
N SER A 139 12.67 -53.52 32.58
CA SER A 139 13.28 -54.64 31.79
C SER A 139 13.26 -54.33 30.28
N SER A 140 14.38 -54.23 29.54
CA SER A 140 15.27 -55.29 28.98
C SER A 140 14.76 -55.84 27.62
N THR A 141 15.57 -56.12 26.58
CA THR A 141 16.99 -56.57 26.51
C THR A 141 17.76 -56.09 25.24
N THR A 142 19.08 -55.86 25.38
CA THR A 142 20.27 -56.14 24.49
C THR A 142 20.16 -56.18 22.93
N ALA A 143 21.23 -55.88 22.16
CA ALA A 143 22.64 -56.25 22.38
C ALA A 143 23.74 -55.32 21.83
N GLN A 144 24.96 -55.53 22.33
CA GLN A 144 26.26 -55.04 21.85
C GLN A 144 26.92 -56.12 20.93
N MET A 145 28.16 -56.07 20.41
CA MET A 145 29.34 -55.18 20.51
C MET A 145 30.31 -55.50 19.34
N ASN A 146 31.29 -54.63 19.03
CA ASN A 146 32.67 -55.08 18.74
C ASN A 146 33.70 -53.94 18.86
N ASN A 147 35.00 -54.27 18.84
CA ASN A 147 36.09 -53.47 19.43
C ASN A 147 37.35 -53.33 18.52
N THR A 148 38.36 -52.56 19.01
CA THR A 148 39.84 -52.73 18.82
C THR A 148 40.62 -51.55 18.18
N GLN A 149 41.18 -50.71 19.06
CA GLN A 149 42.59 -50.29 19.20
C GLN A 149 43.55 -49.94 18.00
N SER A 150 44.09 -48.71 18.07
CA SER A 150 45.51 -48.26 17.96
C SER A 150 46.32 -48.19 16.63
N THR A 151 47.08 -47.07 16.53
CA THR A 151 48.33 -46.82 15.75
C THR A 151 48.25 -46.78 14.21
N GLN A 152 49.14 -46.11 13.45
CA GLN A 152 50.40 -45.40 13.78
C GLN A 152 50.61 -44.11 12.94
N ALA A 153 51.77 -43.46 13.09
CA ALA A 153 52.07 -42.08 12.65
C ALA A 153 52.46 -41.89 11.17
N SER A 154 52.41 -40.63 10.71
CA SER A 154 53.57 -40.03 10.03
C SER A 154 53.65 -38.52 10.31
N THR A 155 54.84 -37.94 10.23
CA THR A 155 55.11 -36.52 10.45
C THR A 155 55.71 -35.89 9.19
N GLN A 156 55.41 -34.63 8.92
CA GLN A 156 56.33 -33.74 8.22
C GLN A 156 56.31 -32.35 8.88
N ASN A 157 57.44 -31.99 9.48
CA ASN A 157 57.75 -30.61 9.82
C ASN A 157 58.18 -29.87 8.55
N ASN A 158 57.90 -28.57 8.48
CA ASN A 158 58.87 -27.67 7.87
C ASN A 158 58.77 -26.25 8.45
N THR A 159 59.40 -26.06 9.60
CA THR A 159 59.64 -24.73 10.18
C THR A 159 60.75 -24.05 9.40
N LYS A 160 60.56 -22.80 8.95
CA LYS A 160 61.68 -21.92 8.60
C LYS A 160 61.66 -20.66 9.45
N THR A 161 62.85 -20.29 9.92
CA THR A 161 63.09 -19.32 10.98
C THR A 161 63.18 -17.89 10.44
N ALA A 162 62.95 -16.91 11.31
CA ALA A 162 62.98 -15.49 10.95
C ALA A 162 64.40 -14.92 10.77
N GLN A 163 64.50 -13.82 10.03
CA GLN A 163 65.52 -12.79 10.20
C GLN A 163 64.92 -11.40 9.87
N SER A 164 65.64 -10.33 10.20
CA SER A 164 65.05 -9.04 10.62
C SER A 164 65.71 -7.81 9.96
N LEU A 165 65.35 -6.61 10.44
CA LEU A 165 65.86 -5.25 10.10
C LEU A 165 65.22 -4.63 8.83
N SER A 166 64.94 -3.32 8.75
CA SER A 166 64.90 -2.24 9.77
C SER A 166 64.18 -0.97 9.23
N ALA A 167 64.21 0.12 10.02
CA ALA A 167 63.89 1.52 9.69
C ALA A 167 62.44 2.06 9.90
N GLN A 168 62.41 3.28 10.45
CA GLN A 168 61.27 4.19 10.68
C GLN A 168 61.12 5.16 9.48
N PRO A 169 59.95 5.79 9.23
CA PRO A 169 59.76 7.15 9.77
C PRO A 169 58.32 7.62 10.09
N GLN A 170 58.22 8.36 11.20
CA GLN A 170 57.51 9.66 11.38
C GLN A 170 56.10 9.89 10.77
N THR A 171 55.13 9.93 11.68
CA THR A 171 54.07 10.96 11.84
C THR A 171 53.88 12.05 10.76
N TYR A 172 52.62 12.22 10.35
CA TYR A 172 52.01 13.54 10.18
C TYR A 172 50.76 13.66 11.06
N SER A 173 50.50 14.86 11.60
CA SER A 173 49.35 15.16 12.45
C SER A 173 48.41 16.13 11.76
N ALA A 174 47.09 15.96 11.95
CA ALA A 174 46.07 16.90 11.50
C ALA A 174 44.92 16.95 12.52
N GLN A 175 44.46 18.16 12.84
CA GLN A 175 43.57 18.42 13.98
C GLN A 175 42.15 17.89 13.78
N ALA A 176 41.57 17.30 14.83
CA ALA A 176 40.13 17.14 14.94
C ALA A 176 39.46 18.52 15.14
N SER A 177 38.42 18.82 14.36
CA SER A 177 37.58 20.01 14.51
C SER A 177 36.12 19.59 14.63
N ASN A 178 35.46 19.95 15.75
CA ASN A 178 34.07 19.59 16.02
C ASN A 178 33.08 20.40 15.19
N THR A 179 32.39 19.76 14.24
CA THR A 179 31.00 20.08 13.87
C THR A 179 30.31 18.86 13.27
N ASP A 180 29.47 18.18 14.05
CA ASP A 180 28.33 17.42 13.49
C ASP A 180 27.05 18.23 13.74
N ILE A 181 26.25 18.40 12.69
CA ILE A 181 25.10 19.30 12.64
C ILE A 181 23.95 18.58 11.93
N ASN A 182 23.23 17.70 12.63
CA ASN A 182 21.93 17.25 12.14
C ASN A 182 20.93 16.80 13.23
N THR A 183 20.38 17.77 13.96
CA THR A 183 19.02 17.64 14.49
C THR A 183 18.01 18.11 13.43
N ASN A 184 17.29 17.17 12.80
CA ASN A 184 15.82 17.21 12.60
C ASN A 184 15.31 16.27 11.49
N PRO A 185 14.83 15.06 11.82
CA PRO A 185 13.89 14.36 10.97
C PRO A 185 12.44 14.82 11.27
N ASN A 186 11.92 15.83 10.56
CA ASN A 186 10.65 15.79 9.78
C ASN A 186 10.11 17.16 9.33
N GLY A 187 9.64 17.20 8.08
CA GLY A 187 8.74 18.22 7.54
C GLY A 187 8.96 18.46 6.04
N PRO A 188 7.90 18.58 5.22
CA PRO A 188 6.61 17.86 5.26
C PRO A 188 6.28 17.14 3.93
N THR A 189 5.31 16.21 3.91
CA THR A 189 4.76 15.66 2.64
C THR A 189 3.24 15.83 2.57
N PRO A 190 2.74 16.74 1.72
CA PRO A 190 1.62 16.41 0.83
C PRO A 190 1.74 17.07 -0.57
N PRO A 191 0.98 16.65 -1.61
CA PRO A 191 -0.13 15.71 -1.59
C PRO A 191 0.01 14.49 -2.56
N ARG A 192 -1.06 13.68 -2.59
CA ARG A 192 -1.25 12.43 -3.35
C ARG A 192 -1.84 12.69 -4.74
N ILE A 193 -1.33 12.01 -5.79
CA ILE A 193 -2.05 11.34 -6.91
C ILE A 193 -1.00 10.93 -7.97
N GLY A 194 -1.07 9.71 -8.50
CA GLY A 194 -0.19 9.24 -9.59
C GLY A 194 -0.92 9.12 -10.94
N GLY A 195 -0.15 9.01 -12.03
CA GLY A 195 -0.66 8.62 -13.35
C GLY A 195 -0.27 9.53 -14.53
N LYS A 196 0.79 9.12 -15.25
CA LYS A 196 1.15 9.48 -16.65
C LYS A 196 1.76 10.87 -16.94
N GLY A 197 3.09 10.93 -16.79
CA GLY A 197 4.01 11.29 -17.89
C GLY A 197 3.90 12.67 -18.56
N GLY A 198 4.51 13.70 -17.96
CA GLY A 198 4.80 14.99 -18.60
C GLY A 198 5.36 16.02 -17.61
N PRO A 199 6.45 16.74 -17.90
CA PRO A 199 7.12 17.59 -16.91
C PRO A 199 6.34 18.88 -16.61
N ALA A 200 6.25 19.23 -15.33
CA ALA A 200 5.56 20.44 -14.86
C ALA A 200 6.57 21.49 -14.33
N THR A 201 6.96 22.43 -15.19
CA THR A 201 7.72 23.63 -14.79
C THR A 201 6.79 24.68 -14.18
N LEU A 202 6.63 24.66 -12.85
CA LEU A 202 5.89 25.68 -12.12
C LEU A 202 6.76 26.91 -11.84
N SER A 203 6.78 27.85 -12.78
CA SER A 203 7.32 29.19 -12.56
C SER A 203 6.43 29.97 -11.59
N LEU A 204 7.00 30.44 -10.49
CA LEU A 204 6.38 31.44 -9.63
C LEU A 204 6.45 32.81 -10.30
N ASN A 205 5.31 33.50 -10.37
CA ASN A 205 5.32 34.95 -10.51
C ASN A 205 4.14 35.59 -9.76
N SER A 206 4.46 36.61 -8.98
CA SER A 206 3.54 37.36 -8.13
C SER A 206 3.10 38.66 -8.81
N ASN A 207 1.86 39.10 -8.57
CA ASN A 207 1.60 40.53 -8.32
C ASN A 207 0.16 40.79 -7.83
N THR A 208 0.05 41.14 -6.55
CA THR A 208 -0.78 42.27 -6.08
C THR A 208 -0.15 42.83 -4.80
N SER A 209 -0.04 44.15 -4.73
CA SER A 209 0.47 44.91 -3.59
C SER A 209 -0.70 45.27 -2.64
N THR A 210 -0.54 45.78 -1.41
CA THR A 210 0.57 46.50 -0.74
C THR A 210 0.66 46.11 0.75
N GLY A 211 1.82 46.34 1.40
CA GLY A 211 1.97 46.21 2.87
C GLY A 211 3.38 45.79 3.31
N LYS A 212 4.32 46.72 3.41
CA LYS A 212 5.71 46.43 3.82
C LYS A 212 5.85 46.39 5.35
N THR A 213 6.43 45.31 5.88
CA THR A 213 7.59 45.30 6.82
C THR A 213 8.15 43.87 6.83
N ALA A 214 9.47 43.70 6.98
CA ALA A 214 10.17 42.49 6.54
C ALA A 214 10.65 41.56 7.67
N LEU A 215 10.58 40.25 7.38
CA LEU A 215 11.59 39.27 7.82
C LEU A 215 12.00 38.47 6.58
N ARG A 216 13.31 38.24 6.40
CA ARG A 216 13.85 37.52 5.23
C ARG A 216 13.79 36.01 5.48
N ALA A 217 13.32 35.25 4.49
CA ALA A 217 13.65 33.83 4.40
C ALA A 217 15.03 33.69 3.75
N ASN A 218 15.94 32.93 4.36
CA ASN A 218 17.23 32.61 3.76
C ASN A 218 17.05 31.56 2.67
N ALA A 219 17.80 31.68 1.57
CA ALA A 219 17.85 30.67 0.51
C ALA A 219 18.51 29.37 1.01
N PRO A 220 18.14 28.19 0.48
CA PRO A 220 18.83 26.95 0.80
C PRO A 220 20.30 27.03 0.37
N THR A 221 21.21 26.55 1.22
CA THR A 221 22.64 26.49 0.91
C THR A 221 22.93 25.51 -0.22
N ALA A 222 24.01 25.77 -0.97
CA ALA A 222 24.53 24.81 -1.96
C ALA A 222 24.87 23.47 -1.30
N TYR A 223 24.62 22.37 -2.01
CA TYR A 223 25.03 21.04 -1.59
C TYR A 223 26.56 20.97 -1.44
N LYS A 224 27.03 20.27 -0.40
CA LYS A 224 28.45 19.98 -0.21
C LYS A 224 28.68 18.51 -0.57
N PRO A 225 29.47 18.19 -1.61
CA PRO A 225 29.82 16.82 -1.95
C PRO A 225 30.41 16.09 -0.73
N GLN A 226 29.93 14.89 -0.46
CA GLN A 226 30.41 14.07 0.67
C GLN A 226 31.65 13.24 0.30
N VAL A 227 31.96 13.13 -0.99
CA VAL A 227 33.18 12.49 -1.51
C VAL A 227 33.83 13.35 -2.60
N SER A 228 35.16 13.26 -2.71
CA SER A 228 35.90 13.83 -3.84
C SER A 228 35.63 12.99 -5.09
N SER A 229 35.18 13.62 -6.18
CA SER A 229 34.82 12.90 -7.41
C SER A 229 35.01 13.78 -8.64
N GLN A 230 36.03 13.47 -9.45
CA GLN A 230 36.29 14.20 -10.69
C GLN A 230 35.11 14.11 -11.67
N ILE A 231 34.42 12.95 -11.70
CA ILE A 231 33.28 12.73 -12.60
C ILE A 231 32.04 13.49 -12.12
N ASN A 232 31.74 13.54 -10.81
CA ASN A 232 30.64 14.37 -10.32
C ASN A 232 30.92 15.86 -10.48
N ASP A 233 32.16 16.31 -10.25
CA ASP A 233 32.53 17.72 -10.45
C ASP A 233 32.49 18.10 -11.94
N TYR A 234 32.81 17.16 -12.85
CA TYR A 234 32.58 17.33 -14.28
C TYR A 234 31.08 17.38 -14.63
N ILE A 235 30.23 16.49 -14.08
CA ILE A 235 28.76 16.53 -14.24
C ILE A 235 28.18 17.88 -13.78
N ARG A 236 28.60 18.34 -12.60
CA ARG A 236 28.22 19.64 -12.01
C ARG A 236 28.64 20.80 -12.92
N LYS A 237 29.87 20.77 -13.45
CA LYS A 237 30.42 21.80 -14.36
C LYS A 237 29.76 21.82 -15.73
N GLN A 238 29.42 20.66 -16.29
CA GLN A 238 28.75 20.54 -17.60
C GLN A 238 27.24 20.80 -17.54
N ASN A 239 26.64 20.82 -16.34
CA ASN A 239 25.22 21.11 -16.11
C ASN A 239 24.28 20.27 -16.99
N TYR A 240 24.52 18.95 -17.04
CA TYR A 240 23.83 18.05 -17.97
C TYR A 240 22.32 17.99 -17.76
N THR A 241 21.57 18.36 -18.80
CA THR A 241 20.13 18.07 -18.90
C THR A 241 19.90 16.56 -18.99
N VAL A 242 19.03 16.05 -18.12
CA VAL A 242 18.60 14.64 -18.10
C VAL A 242 17.62 14.40 -19.27
N PRO A 243 17.74 13.29 -20.03
CA PRO A 243 16.82 12.99 -21.13
C PRO A 243 15.42 12.70 -20.60
N LYS A 244 14.40 12.95 -21.43
CA LYS A 244 13.02 12.59 -21.09
C LYS A 244 12.90 11.07 -21.00
N TYR A 245 12.33 10.56 -19.90
CA TYR A 245 12.11 9.13 -19.72
C TYR A 245 11.13 8.60 -20.79
N GLU A 246 11.43 7.41 -21.32
CA GLU A 246 10.66 6.71 -22.35
C GLU A 246 9.91 5.54 -21.73
N GLU A 247 8.62 5.35 -22.04
CA GLU A 247 7.82 4.19 -21.61
C GLU A 247 7.78 3.16 -22.76
N ASP A 248 8.44 2.01 -22.59
CA ASP A 248 8.44 0.89 -23.55
C ASP A 248 7.88 -0.40 -22.91
N PHE A 249 6.74 -0.26 -22.22
CA PHE A 249 6.12 -1.30 -21.42
C PHE A 249 5.55 -2.47 -22.24
N SER A 250 6.09 -3.67 -22.03
CA SER A 250 5.50 -4.91 -22.57
C SER A 250 4.17 -5.25 -21.86
N SER A 251 3.07 -5.26 -22.60
CA SER A 251 1.72 -5.56 -22.08
C SER A 251 1.55 -6.99 -21.52
N TYR A 252 2.46 -7.90 -21.88
CA TYR A 252 2.50 -9.30 -21.47
C TYR A 252 3.46 -9.58 -20.29
N PHE A 253 4.21 -8.57 -19.80
CA PHE A 253 5.00 -8.73 -18.59
C PHE A 253 4.08 -8.90 -17.36
N PRO A 254 4.41 -9.81 -16.42
CA PRO A 254 3.55 -10.09 -15.28
C PRO A 254 3.48 -8.89 -14.32
N LYS A 255 2.33 -8.69 -13.69
CA LYS A 255 2.06 -7.53 -12.80
C LYS A 255 1.72 -7.98 -11.40
N TYR A 256 2.76 -8.43 -10.69
CA TYR A 256 2.70 -8.76 -9.27
C TYR A 256 3.08 -7.53 -8.43
N GLY A 257 2.41 -7.32 -7.30
CA GLY A 257 2.85 -6.30 -6.35
C GLY A 257 4.07 -6.77 -5.57
N TYR A 258 4.88 -5.83 -5.09
CA TYR A 258 5.90 -6.08 -4.05
C TYR A 258 5.26 -6.71 -2.81
N ARG A 259 6.07 -7.24 -1.89
CA ARG A 259 5.60 -7.90 -0.66
C ARG A 259 4.69 -7.03 0.23
N ASN A 260 4.85 -5.71 0.16
CA ASN A 260 4.00 -4.74 0.86
C ASN A 260 2.76 -4.31 0.06
N GLY A 261 2.63 -4.75 -1.19
CA GLY A 261 1.58 -4.40 -2.16
C GLY A 261 2.10 -3.64 -3.39
N VAL A 262 1.22 -3.44 -4.36
CA VAL A 262 1.44 -2.58 -5.54
C VAL A 262 1.76 -1.15 -5.11
N GLY A 263 2.73 -0.51 -5.77
CA GLY A 263 3.17 0.86 -5.50
C GLY A 263 3.95 1.02 -4.17
N LYS A 264 4.61 -0.04 -3.70
CA LYS A 264 5.42 -0.02 -2.47
C LYS A 264 6.75 -0.80 -2.58
N PRO A 265 7.66 -0.39 -3.49
CA PRO A 265 9.05 -0.78 -3.36
C PRO A 265 9.67 -0.25 -2.07
N GLU A 266 10.72 -0.91 -1.60
CA GLU A 266 11.53 -0.53 -0.43
C GLU A 266 12.82 0.21 -0.85
N GLY A 267 13.15 0.23 -2.14
CA GLY A 267 14.40 0.77 -2.68
C GLY A 267 14.60 0.51 -4.18
N ILE A 268 15.79 0.83 -4.67
CA ILE A 268 16.29 0.65 -6.04
C ILE A 268 17.57 -0.21 -6.00
N VAL A 269 17.75 -1.11 -6.98
CA VAL A 269 19.01 -1.84 -7.23
C VAL A 269 19.66 -1.28 -8.49
N VAL A 270 20.95 -0.91 -8.36
CA VAL A 270 21.84 -0.60 -9.48
C VAL A 270 22.40 -1.91 -10.02
N HIS A 271 22.22 -2.15 -11.32
CA HIS A 271 22.83 -3.25 -12.07
C HIS A 271 23.73 -2.71 -13.18
N ASP A 272 24.58 -3.57 -13.73
CA ASP A 272 25.18 -3.36 -15.05
C ASP A 272 24.97 -4.61 -15.92
N THR A 273 24.84 -4.42 -17.24
CA THR A 273 24.39 -5.48 -18.15
C THR A 273 25.41 -6.63 -18.34
N ALA A 274 26.57 -6.57 -17.67
CA ALA A 274 27.70 -7.50 -17.77
C ALA A 274 28.23 -7.72 -19.21
N ASN A 275 27.80 -6.89 -20.15
CA ASN A 275 27.97 -7.08 -21.58
C ASN A 275 28.59 -5.83 -22.23
N PRO A 276 29.92 -5.81 -22.45
CA PRO A 276 30.61 -4.64 -22.98
C PRO A 276 30.23 -4.26 -24.42
N ASN A 277 29.54 -5.14 -25.15
CA ASN A 277 29.28 -4.99 -26.58
C ASN A 277 27.80 -4.73 -26.93
N SER A 278 26.91 -4.57 -25.94
CA SER A 278 25.48 -4.42 -26.19
C SER A 278 25.01 -2.97 -26.38
N THR A 279 23.79 -2.84 -26.88
CA THR A 279 23.09 -1.57 -27.05
C THR A 279 21.79 -1.61 -26.26
N ILE A 280 21.29 -0.44 -25.86
CA ILE A 280 20.09 -0.35 -25.02
C ILE A 280 18.86 -1.01 -25.66
N ASP A 281 18.63 -0.78 -26.96
CA ASP A 281 17.56 -1.45 -27.71
C ASP A 281 17.82 -2.95 -27.90
N GLY A 282 19.09 -3.37 -27.96
CA GLY A 282 19.51 -4.77 -28.03
C GLY A 282 19.19 -5.54 -26.75
N GLU A 283 19.53 -4.98 -25.58
CA GLU A 283 19.24 -5.58 -24.27
C GLU A 283 17.73 -5.60 -23.98
N ILE A 284 17.03 -4.50 -24.25
CA ILE A 284 15.56 -4.45 -24.15
C ILE A 284 14.93 -5.52 -25.03
N SER A 285 15.43 -5.69 -26.26
CA SER A 285 14.95 -6.74 -27.18
C SER A 285 15.29 -8.15 -26.71
N TYR A 286 16.46 -8.36 -26.10
CA TYR A 286 16.86 -9.66 -25.53
C TYR A 286 16.02 -10.02 -24.32
N MET A 287 15.89 -9.11 -23.35
CA MET A 287 15.05 -9.26 -22.18
C MET A 287 13.58 -9.47 -22.56
N LYS A 288 13.03 -8.73 -23.54
CA LYS A 288 11.64 -8.93 -24.00
C LYS A 288 11.39 -10.31 -24.61
N ARG A 289 12.40 -10.93 -25.25
CA ARG A 289 12.33 -12.33 -25.71
C ARG A 289 12.45 -13.34 -24.56
N ASN A 290 13.25 -13.04 -23.54
CA ASN A 290 13.63 -13.98 -22.46
C ASN A 290 13.01 -13.64 -21.08
N TYR A 291 11.95 -12.81 -21.05
CA TYR A 291 11.38 -12.23 -19.82
C TYR A 291 10.88 -13.25 -18.78
N GLN A 292 10.71 -14.51 -19.19
CA GLN A 292 10.33 -15.62 -18.32
C GLN A 292 11.46 -16.05 -17.38
N SER A 293 12.71 -15.70 -17.70
CA SER A 293 13.90 -15.93 -16.87
C SER A 293 14.23 -14.72 -15.99
N ALA A 294 14.33 -13.53 -16.60
CA ALA A 294 14.65 -12.28 -15.91
C ALA A 294 14.07 -11.07 -16.66
N PHE A 295 13.68 -10.02 -15.93
CA PHE A 295 13.35 -8.71 -16.50
C PHE A 295 13.48 -7.58 -15.47
N VAL A 296 13.79 -6.37 -15.94
CA VAL A 296 14.03 -5.17 -15.12
C VAL A 296 13.00 -4.07 -15.39
N HIS A 297 13.01 -3.03 -14.56
CA HIS A 297 12.11 -1.89 -14.70
C HIS A 297 12.55 -0.92 -15.79
N GLY A 298 13.86 -0.85 -16.07
CA GLY A 298 14.39 -0.02 -17.15
C GLY A 298 15.90 -0.11 -17.34
N PHE A 299 16.36 0.51 -18.42
CA PHE A 299 17.76 0.57 -18.85
C PHE A 299 18.19 2.02 -19.05
N ILE A 300 19.45 2.34 -18.76
CA ILE A 300 20.00 3.70 -18.83
C ILE A 300 21.37 3.70 -19.55
N ASN A 301 21.55 4.64 -20.48
CA ASN A 301 22.84 4.96 -21.11
C ASN A 301 23.12 6.49 -21.10
N ASP A 302 24.05 6.96 -21.92
CA ASP A 302 24.44 8.38 -22.03
C ASP A 302 23.33 9.29 -22.60
N GLN A 303 22.33 8.73 -23.30
CA GLN A 303 21.35 9.49 -24.10
C GLN A 303 19.88 9.20 -23.73
N ARG A 304 19.58 8.01 -23.21
CA ARG A 304 18.21 7.50 -23.03
C ARG A 304 18.04 6.87 -21.64
N ILE A 305 16.83 7.00 -21.12
CA ILE A 305 16.31 6.35 -19.92
C ILE A 305 15.00 5.71 -20.35
N ILE A 306 14.93 4.37 -20.35
CA ILE A 306 13.79 3.64 -20.92
C ILE A 306 13.23 2.71 -19.86
N GLU A 307 11.98 2.94 -19.44
CA GLU A 307 11.26 2.05 -18.54
C GLU A 307 10.55 0.93 -19.33
N THR A 308 10.89 -0.31 -19.02
CA THR A 308 10.35 -1.53 -19.64
C THR A 308 9.26 -2.23 -18.83
N GLN A 309 9.12 -1.89 -17.54
CA GLN A 309 8.03 -2.31 -16.65
C GLN A 309 7.67 -1.15 -15.70
N PRO A 310 6.37 -0.86 -15.44
CA PRO A 310 6.00 0.17 -14.48
C PRO A 310 6.44 -0.20 -13.05
N THR A 311 7.16 0.72 -12.40
CA THR A 311 7.78 0.57 -11.07
C THR A 311 6.80 0.32 -9.91
N ASP A 312 5.49 0.40 -10.14
CA ASP A 312 4.45 0.03 -9.18
C ASP A 312 4.31 -1.50 -8.98
N TYR A 313 4.89 -2.30 -9.88
CA TYR A 313 4.89 -3.77 -9.83
C TYR A 313 6.32 -4.28 -9.79
N LEU A 314 6.55 -5.46 -9.22
CA LEU A 314 7.89 -6.05 -9.18
C LEU A 314 8.39 -6.50 -10.55
N SER A 315 9.70 -6.68 -10.64
CA SER A 315 10.41 -7.32 -11.75
C SER A 315 11.29 -8.48 -11.25
N TRP A 316 11.97 -9.17 -12.17
CA TRP A 316 12.89 -10.26 -11.88
C TRP A 316 14.33 -9.90 -12.29
N GLY A 317 15.00 -9.06 -11.51
CA GLY A 317 16.38 -8.58 -11.80
C GLY A 317 17.44 -9.01 -10.78
N ALA A 318 17.09 -9.11 -9.49
CA ALA A 318 18.06 -9.22 -8.40
C ALA A 318 17.88 -10.49 -7.52
N GLY A 319 17.40 -11.58 -8.10
CA GLY A 319 17.04 -12.79 -7.34
C GLY A 319 15.77 -12.63 -6.46
N PRO A 320 15.16 -13.73 -6.00
CA PRO A 320 13.81 -13.71 -5.43
C PRO A 320 13.66 -12.82 -4.19
N ASN A 321 14.70 -12.71 -3.37
CA ASN A 321 14.66 -11.98 -2.10
C ASN A 321 14.65 -10.45 -2.27
N ALA A 322 15.21 -9.92 -3.36
CA ALA A 322 15.19 -8.50 -3.71
C ALA A 322 14.08 -8.15 -4.71
N ASN A 323 13.72 -9.10 -5.60
CA ASN A 323 12.60 -8.95 -6.54
C ASN A 323 11.30 -8.57 -5.81
N GLU A 324 11.00 -9.17 -4.65
CA GLU A 324 9.81 -8.80 -3.86
C GLU A 324 9.85 -7.39 -3.23
N ARG A 325 10.95 -6.63 -3.40
CA ARG A 325 11.23 -5.36 -2.70
C ARG A 325 11.60 -4.18 -3.59
N PHE A 326 12.38 -4.37 -4.65
CA PHE A 326 13.15 -3.26 -5.23
C PHE A 326 12.91 -2.99 -6.72
N ILE A 327 13.19 -1.75 -7.11
CA ILE A 327 13.24 -1.31 -8.51
C ILE A 327 14.61 -1.69 -9.09
N ASN A 328 14.70 -2.78 -9.84
CA ASN A 328 15.91 -3.19 -10.56
C ASN A 328 16.10 -2.32 -11.84
N ILE A 329 17.26 -1.68 -12.02
CA ILE A 329 17.62 -0.83 -13.20
C ILE A 329 19.03 -1.15 -13.73
N GLU A 330 19.14 -1.26 -15.06
CA GLU A 330 20.34 -1.69 -15.77
C GLU A 330 21.18 -0.54 -16.35
N LEU A 331 22.49 -0.55 -16.08
CA LEU A 331 23.49 0.28 -16.74
C LEU A 331 24.06 -0.44 -17.97
N VAL A 332 23.68 0.03 -19.17
CA VAL A 332 24.27 -0.46 -20.43
C VAL A 332 25.68 0.10 -20.57
N HIS A 333 26.67 -0.70 -20.94
CA HIS A 333 28.07 -0.26 -20.99
C HIS A 333 28.29 0.87 -22.02
N VAL A 334 28.73 2.05 -21.56
CA VAL A 334 29.11 3.18 -22.43
C VAL A 334 30.61 3.49 -22.35
N TYR A 335 31.14 4.08 -23.40
CA TYR A 335 32.57 4.32 -23.60
C TYR A 335 32.90 5.81 -23.75
N GLY A 336 33.99 6.25 -23.12
CA GLY A 336 34.41 7.65 -23.10
C GLY A 336 33.85 8.43 -21.90
N TYR A 337 34.67 9.36 -21.40
CA TYR A 337 34.45 10.07 -20.14
C TYR A 337 33.12 10.86 -20.10
N ASP A 338 32.84 11.65 -21.13
CA ASP A 338 31.60 12.44 -21.25
C ASP A 338 30.33 11.57 -21.31
N LYS A 339 30.39 10.41 -21.99
CA LYS A 339 29.27 9.48 -22.05
C LYS A 339 29.00 8.82 -20.70
N PHE A 340 30.04 8.34 -20.02
CA PHE A 340 29.90 7.75 -18.69
C PHE A 340 29.39 8.78 -17.67
N ALA A 341 29.91 10.01 -17.70
CA ALA A 341 29.43 11.10 -16.88
C ALA A 341 27.94 11.42 -17.13
N ARG A 342 27.48 11.45 -18.39
CA ARG A 342 26.05 11.54 -18.72
C ARG A 342 25.25 10.36 -18.18
N GLN A 343 25.74 9.12 -18.31
CA GLN A 343 25.05 7.95 -17.79
C GLN A 343 24.88 8.02 -16.27
N MET A 344 25.92 8.40 -15.52
CA MET A 344 25.82 8.56 -14.06
C MET A 344 24.87 9.71 -13.69
N ASN A 345 24.90 10.83 -14.43
CA ASN A 345 23.93 11.92 -14.29
C ASN A 345 22.48 11.46 -14.52
N ASN A 346 22.26 10.63 -15.54
CA ASN A 346 20.95 10.10 -15.93
C ASN A 346 20.43 9.09 -14.89
N PHE A 347 21.27 8.14 -14.47
CA PHE A 347 20.95 7.15 -13.44
C PHE A 347 20.63 7.81 -12.11
N ALA A 348 21.49 8.73 -11.65
CA ALA A 348 21.30 9.36 -10.35
C ALA A 348 20.05 10.25 -10.30
N ASP A 349 19.65 10.84 -11.43
CA ASP A 349 18.38 11.56 -11.53
C ASP A 349 17.17 10.63 -11.49
N TYR A 350 17.25 9.51 -12.22
CA TYR A 350 16.21 8.47 -12.22
C TYR A 350 15.99 7.86 -10.84
N ALA A 351 17.08 7.50 -10.15
CA ALA A 351 17.08 6.98 -8.79
C ALA A 351 16.50 8.00 -7.79
N ALA A 352 16.96 9.25 -7.82
CA ALA A 352 16.44 10.31 -6.98
C ALA A 352 14.94 10.57 -7.21
N THR A 353 14.48 10.50 -8.47
CA THR A 353 13.06 10.69 -8.85
C THR A 353 12.19 9.54 -8.36
N ASN A 354 12.65 8.28 -8.46
CA ASN A 354 11.91 7.12 -7.97
C ASN A 354 11.86 7.07 -6.44
N LEU A 355 12.97 7.39 -5.75
CA LEU A 355 12.98 7.53 -4.30
C LEU A 355 11.99 8.62 -3.84
N GLN A 356 11.96 9.77 -4.53
CA GLN A 356 10.99 10.83 -4.28
C GLN A 356 9.53 10.37 -4.49
N TYR A 357 9.23 9.71 -5.62
CA TYR A 357 7.88 9.24 -5.98
C TYR A 357 7.31 8.25 -4.94
N TYR A 358 8.12 7.32 -4.45
CA TYR A 358 7.72 6.35 -3.43
C TYR A 358 7.87 6.85 -1.97
N ASN A 359 8.20 8.12 -1.76
CA ASN A 359 8.47 8.71 -0.43
C ASN A 359 9.54 7.92 0.36
N LEU A 360 10.54 7.41 -0.35
CA LEU A 360 11.79 6.88 0.19
C LEU A 360 12.82 8.02 0.30
N ARG A 361 13.87 7.80 1.08
CA ARG A 361 15.07 8.67 1.15
C ARG A 361 16.28 7.87 0.71
N PRO A 362 17.32 8.47 0.10
CA PRO A 362 18.59 7.79 -0.11
C PRO A 362 19.11 7.24 1.23
N ASN A 363 19.38 5.94 1.25
CA ASN A 363 20.21 5.28 2.25
C ASN A 363 20.97 4.16 1.53
N SER A 364 22.30 4.11 1.70
CA SER A 364 23.12 3.07 1.08
C SER A 364 22.95 1.75 1.84
N ALA A 365 22.74 0.65 1.13
CA ALA A 365 22.76 -0.71 1.70
C ALA A 365 24.14 -1.39 1.58
N GLU A 366 25.11 -0.70 0.99
CA GLU A 366 26.37 -1.26 0.49
C GLU A 366 27.25 -1.89 1.57
N TYR A 367 27.13 -1.40 2.81
CA TYR A 367 28.00 -1.73 3.93
C TYR A 367 27.32 -2.49 5.07
N ASP A 368 25.99 -2.43 5.18
CA ASP A 368 25.21 -2.94 6.30
C ASP A 368 23.97 -3.77 5.92
N GLY A 369 23.63 -3.84 4.62
CA GLY A 369 22.42 -4.50 4.13
C GLY A 369 21.11 -3.78 4.49
N GLN A 370 21.13 -2.48 4.84
CA GLN A 370 19.97 -1.75 5.36
C GLN A 370 19.71 -0.41 4.66
N GLY A 371 19.55 -0.45 3.33
CA GLY A 371 19.32 0.78 2.54
C GLY A 371 18.06 0.80 1.68
N THR A 372 17.93 1.90 0.95
CA THR A 372 16.98 2.11 -0.16
C THR A 372 17.71 2.18 -1.50
N VAL A 373 19.04 2.25 -1.52
CA VAL A 373 19.91 2.23 -2.70
C VAL A 373 20.87 1.06 -2.55
N TRP A 374 20.73 0.07 -3.42
CA TRP A 374 21.46 -1.20 -3.39
C TRP A 374 22.29 -1.39 -4.65
N THR A 375 23.39 -2.12 -4.57
CA THR A 375 24.03 -2.78 -5.72
C THR A 375 23.55 -4.23 -5.81
N HIS A 376 23.73 -4.88 -6.95
CA HIS A 376 23.45 -6.32 -7.06
C HIS A 376 24.38 -7.12 -6.14
N ASP A 377 25.65 -6.71 -6.02
CA ASP A 377 26.61 -7.24 -5.04
C ASP A 377 26.12 -7.14 -3.58
N ALA A 378 25.58 -5.99 -3.16
CA ALA A 378 24.98 -5.84 -1.82
C ALA A 378 23.76 -6.75 -1.64
N VAL A 379 22.96 -6.98 -2.70
CA VAL A 379 21.88 -7.98 -2.67
C VAL A 379 22.45 -9.39 -2.49
N SER A 380 23.47 -9.78 -3.25
CA SER A 380 24.15 -11.09 -3.12
C SER A 380 24.71 -11.30 -1.72
N ARG A 381 25.40 -10.30 -1.15
CA ARG A 381 26.02 -10.36 0.19
C ARG A 381 25.00 -10.40 1.35
N PHE A 382 23.94 -9.58 1.30
CA PHE A 382 23.07 -9.37 2.47
C PHE A 382 21.66 -9.99 2.36
N LEU A 383 21.17 -10.27 1.15
CA LEU A 383 19.85 -10.88 0.93
C LEU A 383 19.93 -12.27 0.29
N GLY A 384 20.95 -12.53 -0.53
CA GLY A 384 21.17 -13.80 -1.23
C GLY A 384 20.05 -14.18 -2.22
N GLY A 385 20.21 -15.36 -2.84
CA GLY A 385 19.35 -15.79 -3.96
C GLY A 385 19.83 -15.28 -5.33
N THR A 386 21.01 -14.67 -5.35
CA THR A 386 21.85 -14.28 -6.50
C THR A 386 23.30 -14.26 -5.99
N ASP A 387 24.26 -14.47 -6.89
CA ASP A 387 25.71 -14.48 -6.64
C ASP A 387 26.46 -13.44 -7.51
N HIS A 388 25.71 -12.58 -8.18
CA HIS A 388 26.19 -11.49 -9.02
C HIS A 388 26.90 -10.38 -8.22
N THR A 389 27.81 -9.65 -8.88
CA THR A 389 28.64 -8.59 -8.28
C THR A 389 28.58 -7.24 -9.02
N ASP A 390 27.63 -7.08 -9.95
CA ASP A 390 27.36 -5.80 -10.61
C ASP A 390 26.83 -4.72 -9.62
N PRO A 391 27.07 -3.42 -9.86
CA PRO A 391 27.73 -2.80 -11.01
C PRO A 391 29.24 -2.54 -10.78
N HIS A 392 29.83 -3.05 -9.70
CA HIS A 392 31.13 -2.56 -9.19
C HIS A 392 32.27 -2.69 -10.20
N GLY A 393 32.33 -3.82 -10.93
CA GLY A 393 33.33 -4.02 -11.99
C GLY A 393 33.21 -2.99 -13.11
N TYR A 394 31.99 -2.67 -13.56
CA TYR A 394 31.77 -1.65 -14.58
C TYR A 394 32.15 -0.25 -14.09
N LEU A 395 31.72 0.16 -12.89
CA LEU A 395 32.07 1.46 -12.32
C LEU A 395 33.60 1.60 -12.14
N GLN A 396 34.25 0.57 -11.59
CA GLN A 396 35.71 0.55 -11.39
C GLN A 396 36.47 0.62 -12.72
N SER A 397 35.97 -0.03 -13.79
CA SER A 397 36.53 0.06 -15.16
C SER A 397 36.44 1.47 -15.79
N ARG A 398 35.76 2.40 -15.12
CA ARG A 398 35.61 3.81 -15.52
C ARG A 398 36.26 4.78 -14.52
N GLY A 399 36.99 4.27 -13.52
CA GLY A 399 37.65 5.08 -12.50
C GLY A 399 36.67 5.75 -11.54
N TYR A 400 35.53 5.10 -11.27
CA TYR A 400 34.42 5.62 -10.50
C TYR A 400 33.92 4.58 -9.49
N SER A 401 33.35 5.03 -8.38
CA SER A 401 33.01 4.15 -7.25
C SER A 401 31.55 4.23 -6.81
N TYR A 402 31.13 3.19 -6.08
CA TYR A 402 29.99 3.17 -5.17
C TYR A 402 29.61 4.55 -4.61
N ASN A 403 30.49 5.09 -3.76
CA ASN A 403 30.18 6.27 -2.95
C ASN A 403 30.01 7.55 -3.77
N GLU A 404 30.63 7.64 -4.95
CA GLU A 404 30.44 8.77 -5.86
C GLU A 404 29.07 8.70 -6.55
N LEU A 405 28.63 7.50 -6.96
CA LEU A 405 27.27 7.30 -7.46
C LEU A 405 26.23 7.63 -6.38
N TYR A 406 26.48 7.20 -5.14
CA TYR A 406 25.60 7.49 -4.01
C TYR A 406 25.54 8.98 -3.64
N ASP A 407 26.67 9.69 -3.61
CA ASP A 407 26.71 11.16 -3.40
C ASP A 407 25.92 11.90 -4.48
N LEU A 408 26.03 11.50 -5.75
CA LEU A 408 25.27 12.11 -6.85
C LEU A 408 23.75 11.84 -6.75
N ILE A 409 23.35 10.64 -6.31
CA ILE A 409 21.94 10.30 -6.02
C ILE A 409 21.41 11.18 -4.88
N ASN A 410 22.21 11.33 -3.81
CA ASN A 410 21.84 12.14 -2.65
C ASN A 410 21.75 13.63 -2.99
N GLU A 411 22.72 14.19 -3.72
CA GLU A 411 22.69 15.58 -4.22
C GLU A 411 21.41 15.84 -5.02
N LYS A 412 21.13 15.02 -6.03
CA LYS A 412 19.96 15.18 -6.90
C LYS A 412 18.66 15.03 -6.12
N TYR A 413 18.59 14.12 -5.14
CA TYR A 413 17.43 14.00 -4.25
C TYR A 413 17.24 15.25 -3.38
N MET A 414 18.30 15.77 -2.76
CA MET A 414 18.22 16.97 -1.93
C MET A 414 17.80 18.21 -2.74
N ILE A 415 18.29 18.35 -3.98
CA ILE A 415 17.87 19.42 -4.89
C ILE A 415 16.40 19.25 -5.32
N LYS A 416 15.98 18.05 -5.74
CA LYS A 416 14.57 17.75 -6.10
C LYS A 416 13.58 17.96 -4.94
N MET A 417 14.05 17.84 -3.69
CA MET A 417 13.26 18.10 -2.48
C MET A 417 13.37 19.54 -1.96
N GLY A 418 14.14 20.42 -2.61
CA GLY A 418 14.35 21.81 -2.19
C GLY A 418 15.18 21.97 -0.90
N LEU A 419 15.90 20.94 -0.49
CA LEU A 419 16.70 20.89 0.74
C LEU A 419 18.13 21.45 0.55
N ALA A 420 18.59 21.56 -0.71
CA ALA A 420 19.85 22.18 -1.09
C ALA A 420 19.69 22.90 -2.44
N ALA A 421 20.51 23.92 -2.67
CA ALA A 421 20.82 24.42 -4.01
C ALA A 421 21.90 23.54 -4.67
N PRO A 422 22.08 23.57 -6.02
CA PRO A 422 23.15 22.83 -6.68
C PRO A 422 24.54 23.15 -6.10
N ALA A 423 25.43 22.15 -6.00
CA ALA A 423 26.79 22.34 -5.47
C ALA A 423 27.62 23.34 -6.29
N TYR A 424 27.34 23.43 -7.59
CA TYR A 424 27.96 24.39 -8.51
C TYR A 424 26.93 25.39 -9.03
N SER A 425 27.26 26.68 -8.98
CA SER A 425 26.53 27.76 -9.64
C SER A 425 27.55 28.66 -10.35
N PRO A 426 27.52 28.79 -11.69
CA PRO A 426 28.50 29.60 -12.41
C PRO A 426 28.24 31.10 -12.23
N GLY A 427 29.26 31.88 -11.84
CA GLY A 427 29.18 33.35 -11.83
C GLY A 427 30.39 34.05 -11.21
N GLY A 428 30.72 35.26 -11.70
CA GLY A 428 31.75 36.11 -11.07
C GLY A 428 32.24 37.33 -11.88
N SER A 429 31.62 38.49 -11.65
CA SER A 429 32.19 39.86 -11.77
C SER A 429 32.57 40.48 -13.13
N THR A 430 31.92 41.60 -13.48
CA THR A 430 32.57 42.94 -13.58
C THR A 430 31.55 44.08 -13.74
N THR A 431 31.88 45.28 -13.23
CA THR A 431 31.19 46.58 -13.36
C THR A 431 32.25 47.67 -13.02
N PRO A 432 32.15 48.96 -13.44
CA PRO A 432 30.91 49.74 -13.64
C PRO A 432 30.87 50.73 -14.85
N SER A 433 29.71 51.34 -15.12
CA SER A 433 29.49 52.80 -15.28
C SER A 433 28.09 53.11 -15.89
N LYS A 434 27.60 54.36 -15.73
CA LYS A 434 26.34 54.88 -16.31
C LYS A 434 26.47 56.39 -16.56
N PRO A 435 26.15 56.87 -17.78
CA PRO A 435 25.10 57.90 -17.93
C PRO A 435 23.93 57.49 -18.84
N THR A 436 22.78 58.15 -18.66
CA THR A 436 21.61 58.24 -19.58
C THR A 436 21.63 59.61 -20.29
N PRO A 437 20.86 59.91 -21.37
CA PRO A 437 19.67 59.24 -21.96
C PRO A 437 19.91 58.83 -23.46
N SER A 438 18.96 58.52 -24.36
CA SER A 438 17.48 58.60 -24.41
C SER A 438 16.84 57.49 -25.26
N THR A 439 15.53 57.26 -25.09
CA THR A 439 14.69 56.24 -25.78
C THR A 439 14.60 56.43 -27.31
N PRO A 440 14.49 55.32 -28.08
CA PRO A 440 13.15 54.89 -28.55
C PRO A 440 12.59 53.64 -27.84
N SER A 441 11.34 53.28 -28.17
CA SER A 441 10.61 52.16 -27.55
C SER A 441 10.75 50.85 -28.32
N THR A 442 11.10 49.76 -27.61
CA THR A 442 10.90 48.38 -28.07
C THR A 442 10.38 47.51 -26.93
N THR A 443 9.13 47.07 -27.03
CA THR A 443 8.45 46.21 -26.04
C THR A 443 9.08 44.81 -25.99
N PRO A 444 9.19 44.14 -24.82
CA PRO A 444 9.69 42.77 -24.73
C PRO A 444 8.84 41.77 -25.53
N SER A 445 9.49 40.90 -26.29
CA SER A 445 8.85 39.82 -27.06
C SER A 445 8.17 38.80 -26.14
N SER A 446 6.89 38.49 -26.39
CA SER A 446 6.17 37.48 -25.61
C SER A 446 6.70 36.07 -25.95
N PRO A 447 7.03 35.22 -24.96
CA PRO A 447 7.58 33.89 -25.22
C PRO A 447 6.58 32.99 -25.97
N LEU A 448 7.11 32.14 -26.85
CA LEU A 448 6.31 31.17 -27.60
C LEU A 448 5.58 30.22 -26.64
N THR A 449 4.25 30.19 -26.73
CA THR A 449 3.42 29.15 -26.10
C THR A 449 2.81 28.26 -27.18
N VAL A 450 2.81 26.93 -26.97
CA VAL A 450 2.20 25.96 -27.90
C VAL A 450 1.36 24.96 -27.12
N ASN A 451 0.08 24.88 -27.46
CA ASN A 451 -0.90 23.97 -26.87
C ASN A 451 -1.39 22.96 -27.91
N LYS A 452 -1.84 21.79 -27.46
CA LYS A 452 -2.55 20.83 -28.32
C LYS A 452 -3.94 21.36 -28.64
N ASP A 453 -4.39 21.12 -29.87
CA ASP A 453 -5.75 21.41 -30.33
C ASP A 453 -6.37 20.11 -30.91
N THR A 454 -7.70 20.07 -31.07
CA THR A 454 -8.46 18.96 -31.69
C THR A 454 -9.58 19.46 -32.61
N GLY A 455 -9.58 20.75 -32.91
CA GLY A 455 -10.50 21.42 -33.82
C GLY A 455 -10.34 20.98 -35.28
N VAL A 456 -11.19 21.56 -36.12
CA VAL A 456 -11.05 21.53 -37.58
C VAL A 456 -11.06 22.96 -38.11
N GLY A 457 -10.37 23.21 -39.22
CA GLY A 457 -10.19 24.56 -39.76
C GLY A 457 -10.25 24.59 -41.28
N ARG A 458 -10.82 25.65 -41.85
CA ARG A 458 -10.71 25.97 -43.28
C ARG A 458 -9.85 27.21 -43.47
N ILE A 459 -8.78 27.12 -44.26
CA ILE A 459 -7.98 28.29 -44.63
C ILE A 459 -8.82 29.18 -45.56
N LYS A 460 -8.91 30.47 -45.24
CA LYS A 460 -9.64 31.48 -46.01
C LYS A 460 -8.94 31.75 -47.35
N THR A 461 -9.71 32.13 -48.37
CA THR A 461 -9.19 32.40 -49.71
C THR A 461 -8.15 33.54 -49.72
N ALA A 462 -8.37 34.57 -48.90
CA ALA A 462 -7.35 35.52 -48.50
C ALA A 462 -6.68 35.03 -47.20
N ASN A 463 -5.37 34.79 -47.24
CA ASN A 463 -4.56 34.31 -46.12
C ASN A 463 -3.09 34.74 -46.27
N SER A 464 -2.33 34.69 -45.17
CA SER A 464 -0.91 35.04 -45.07
C SER A 464 0.04 33.90 -45.49
N GLY A 465 -0.47 32.84 -46.12
CA GLY A 465 0.28 31.63 -46.45
C GLY A 465 0.46 30.63 -45.31
N LEU A 466 1.14 29.52 -45.62
CA LEU A 466 1.58 28.49 -44.67
C LEU A 466 3.03 28.74 -44.25
N TYR A 467 3.22 28.87 -42.94
CA TYR A 467 4.48 29.08 -42.26
C TYR A 467 5.08 27.71 -41.90
N THR A 468 6.38 27.52 -42.11
CA THR A 468 7.10 26.28 -41.76
C THR A 468 7.26 26.18 -40.24
N THR A 469 7.67 27.29 -39.62
CA THR A 469 7.65 27.53 -38.17
C THR A 469 6.90 28.81 -37.87
N VAL A 470 6.46 29.01 -36.63
CA VAL A 470 5.82 30.27 -36.21
C VAL A 470 6.79 31.45 -36.09
N TYR A 471 8.09 31.23 -36.34
CA TYR A 471 9.12 32.27 -36.39
C TYR A 471 9.42 32.75 -37.83
N ASP A 472 8.88 32.10 -38.87
CA ASP A 472 9.11 32.51 -40.26
C ASP A 472 8.45 33.90 -40.49
N ASP A 473 9.17 34.88 -41.02
CA ASP A 473 8.64 36.25 -41.19
C ASP A 473 7.43 36.33 -42.14
N ALA A 474 7.36 35.42 -43.11
CA ALA A 474 6.28 35.33 -44.10
C ALA A 474 5.89 33.87 -44.39
N GLY A 475 4.59 33.62 -44.55
CA GLY A 475 4.06 32.32 -44.95
C GLY A 475 4.14 32.10 -46.46
N LYS A 476 4.41 30.87 -46.87
CA LYS A 476 4.43 30.46 -48.29
C LYS A 476 3.01 30.39 -48.83
N LYS A 477 2.73 31.02 -49.97
CA LYS A 477 1.39 31.02 -50.60
C LYS A 477 0.89 29.59 -50.79
N THR A 478 -0.35 29.33 -50.35
CA THR A 478 -0.97 28.00 -50.46
C THR A 478 -2.22 28.02 -51.33
N SER A 479 -2.43 26.95 -52.10
CA SER A 479 -3.69 26.65 -52.80
C SER A 479 -4.66 25.84 -51.93
N ALA A 480 -4.23 25.36 -50.76
CA ALA A 480 -5.01 24.53 -49.82
C ALA A 480 -6.08 25.35 -49.06
N THR A 481 -6.96 26.00 -49.81
CA THR A 481 -8.12 26.76 -49.34
C THR A 481 -9.41 26.02 -49.74
N ASN A 482 -10.57 26.44 -49.21
CA ASN A 482 -11.85 25.77 -49.48
C ASN A 482 -11.83 24.25 -49.19
N GLN A 483 -11.08 23.83 -48.16
CA GLN A 483 -10.97 22.46 -47.66
C GLN A 483 -10.92 22.50 -46.13
N THR A 484 -11.50 21.50 -45.48
CA THR A 484 -11.49 21.33 -44.02
C THR A 484 -10.32 20.43 -43.61
N PHE A 485 -9.46 20.97 -42.75
CA PHE A 485 -8.25 20.33 -42.21
C PHE A 485 -8.42 19.99 -40.72
N ASN A 486 -7.61 19.07 -40.21
CA ASN A 486 -7.43 18.92 -38.77
C ASN A 486 -6.58 20.08 -38.24
N VAL A 487 -6.94 20.61 -37.05
CA VAL A 487 -6.11 21.57 -36.32
C VAL A 487 -5.54 20.86 -35.10
N THR A 488 -4.23 20.63 -35.10
CA THR A 488 -3.56 19.71 -34.15
C THR A 488 -2.85 20.44 -33.01
N LYS A 489 -2.45 21.69 -33.23
CA LYS A 489 -1.83 22.57 -32.24
C LYS A 489 -2.26 24.02 -32.45
N LYS A 490 -2.24 24.79 -31.37
CA LYS A 490 -2.40 26.24 -31.34
C LYS A 490 -1.15 26.86 -30.72
N ALA A 491 -0.57 27.87 -31.36
CA ALA A 491 0.62 28.56 -30.90
C ALA A 491 0.38 30.07 -30.75
N SER A 492 1.08 30.75 -29.84
CA SER A 492 1.04 32.21 -29.70
C SER A 492 2.44 32.77 -29.49
N LEU A 493 2.80 33.80 -30.26
CA LEU A 493 4.11 34.46 -30.28
C LEU A 493 3.92 35.94 -30.63
N ASN A 494 4.54 36.85 -29.87
CA ASN A 494 4.49 38.31 -30.14
C ASN A 494 3.07 38.84 -30.43
N GLY A 495 2.08 38.44 -29.63
CA GLY A 495 0.65 38.78 -29.79
C GLY A 495 -0.07 38.06 -30.93
N ASN A 496 0.65 37.59 -31.95
CA ASN A 496 0.10 36.77 -33.03
C ASN A 496 -0.22 35.36 -32.54
N THR A 497 -1.23 34.74 -33.17
CA THR A 497 -1.68 33.39 -32.84
C THR A 497 -1.83 32.56 -34.12
N PHE A 498 -1.40 31.30 -34.07
CA PHE A 498 -1.28 30.40 -35.20
C PHE A 498 -1.90 29.02 -34.89
N TYR A 499 -2.31 28.32 -35.93
CA TYR A 499 -2.82 26.94 -35.92
C TYR A 499 -1.96 26.04 -36.79
N LEU A 500 -1.55 24.87 -36.29
CA LEU A 500 -0.90 23.83 -37.08
C LEU A 500 -1.98 22.98 -37.76
N VAL A 501 -2.08 23.12 -39.08
CA VAL A 501 -3.03 22.37 -39.91
C VAL A 501 -2.40 21.12 -40.51
N SER A 502 -3.18 20.05 -40.57
CA SER A 502 -2.85 18.80 -41.27
C SER A 502 -4.04 18.27 -42.06
N ASP A 503 -3.79 17.45 -43.08
CA ASP A 503 -4.86 16.80 -43.83
C ASP A 503 -5.76 15.99 -42.88
N TYR A 504 -7.05 15.97 -43.19
CA TYR A 504 -8.03 15.33 -42.31
C TYR A 504 -7.89 13.80 -42.29
N ASN A 505 -7.53 13.19 -43.42
CA ASN A 505 -7.58 11.74 -43.65
C ASN A 505 -6.20 11.07 -43.53
N THR A 506 -5.15 11.66 -44.10
CA THR A 506 -3.78 11.15 -44.01
C THR A 506 -3.06 11.61 -42.74
N GLY A 507 -3.50 12.73 -42.14
CA GLY A 507 -2.81 13.38 -41.01
C GLY A 507 -1.51 14.11 -41.40
N SER A 508 -1.16 14.19 -42.69
CA SER A 508 0.05 14.88 -43.16
C SER A 508 0.02 16.37 -42.79
N ASN A 509 1.06 16.88 -42.13
CA ASN A 509 1.15 18.30 -41.76
C ASN A 509 1.29 19.19 -43.01
N LEU A 510 0.49 20.26 -43.09
CA LEU A 510 0.58 21.28 -44.14
C LEU A 510 1.44 22.48 -43.70
N GLY A 511 1.36 22.87 -42.42
CA GLY A 511 2.13 23.99 -41.85
C GLY A 511 1.33 24.78 -40.82
N TRP A 512 1.91 25.88 -40.35
CA TRP A 512 1.24 26.84 -39.47
C TRP A 512 0.52 27.91 -40.29
N VAL A 513 -0.65 28.36 -39.83
CA VAL A 513 -1.43 29.44 -40.43
C VAL A 513 -1.97 30.36 -39.34
N LYS A 514 -2.06 31.68 -39.57
CA LYS A 514 -2.56 32.62 -38.55
C LYS A 514 -4.03 32.32 -38.20
N GLN A 515 -4.41 32.49 -36.93
CA GLN A 515 -5.80 32.32 -36.47
C GLN A 515 -6.78 33.25 -37.21
N SER A 516 -6.34 34.45 -37.62
CA SER A 516 -7.13 35.38 -38.45
C SER A 516 -7.56 34.77 -39.80
N ASP A 517 -6.80 33.80 -40.30
CA ASP A 517 -6.85 33.33 -41.69
C ASP A 517 -7.60 31.99 -41.81
N VAL A 518 -8.26 31.54 -40.72
CA VAL A 518 -8.95 30.26 -40.62
C VAL A 518 -10.40 30.43 -40.12
N ASP A 519 -11.39 29.80 -40.77
CA ASP A 519 -12.67 29.47 -40.12
C ASP A 519 -12.43 28.24 -39.24
N TYR A 520 -12.21 28.46 -37.94
CA TYR A 520 -11.90 27.43 -36.96
C TYR A 520 -13.18 26.97 -36.23
N ARG A 521 -13.33 25.65 -36.07
CA ARG A 521 -14.44 25.04 -35.33
C ARG A 521 -13.92 24.00 -34.35
N THR A 522 -14.42 24.05 -33.12
CA THR A 522 -14.15 23.01 -32.10
C THR A 522 -14.65 21.66 -32.59
N SER A 523 -13.95 20.58 -32.24
CA SER A 523 -14.26 19.23 -32.71
C SER A 523 -14.02 18.21 -31.61
N GLN A 524 -15.02 17.33 -31.41
CA GLN A 524 -14.95 16.21 -30.47
C GLN A 524 -14.33 14.97 -31.14
N PRO A 525 -13.79 14.00 -30.38
CA PRO A 525 -13.38 12.71 -30.93
C PRO A 525 -14.53 11.99 -31.66
N ALA A 526 -14.20 11.22 -32.70
CA ALA A 526 -15.19 10.40 -33.39
C ALA A 526 -15.59 9.18 -32.55
N VAL A 527 -16.89 8.90 -32.47
CA VAL A 527 -17.48 7.80 -31.71
C VAL A 527 -18.05 6.77 -32.68
N LYS A 528 -17.67 5.50 -32.53
CA LYS A 528 -18.26 4.40 -33.31
C LYS A 528 -19.72 4.20 -32.93
N ILE A 529 -20.59 4.02 -33.92
CA ILE A 529 -22.00 3.71 -33.75
C ILE A 529 -22.40 2.56 -34.68
N SER A 530 -23.59 2.00 -34.48
CA SER A 530 -24.23 1.10 -35.43
C SER A 530 -25.71 1.47 -35.46
N LYS A 531 -26.09 2.28 -36.44
CA LYS A 531 -27.45 2.80 -36.61
C LYS A 531 -27.83 2.80 -38.09
N ASN A 532 -29.08 2.45 -38.39
CA ASN A 532 -29.64 2.59 -39.73
C ASN A 532 -30.50 3.86 -39.77
N PHE A 533 -30.28 4.69 -40.78
CA PHE A 533 -31.06 5.88 -41.10
C PHE A 533 -31.60 5.75 -42.53
N THR A 534 -32.52 6.64 -42.91
CA THR A 534 -32.77 6.97 -44.32
C THR A 534 -32.11 8.30 -44.67
N ILE A 535 -31.66 8.43 -45.92
CA ILE A 535 -31.02 9.62 -46.49
C ILE A 535 -31.67 9.93 -47.86
N PRO A 536 -32.00 11.20 -48.19
CA PRO A 536 -32.54 11.51 -49.51
C PRO A 536 -31.57 11.15 -50.64
N ALA A 537 -32.07 10.60 -51.74
CA ALA A 537 -31.29 10.53 -52.98
C ALA A 537 -30.85 11.94 -53.44
N GLY A 538 -29.72 12.01 -54.13
CA GLY A 538 -29.04 13.27 -54.48
C GLY A 538 -28.17 13.85 -53.35
N THR A 539 -28.33 13.42 -52.09
CA THR A 539 -27.53 13.94 -50.98
C THR A 539 -26.03 13.73 -51.20
N THR A 540 -25.24 14.79 -51.09
CA THR A 540 -23.77 14.75 -51.16
C THR A 540 -23.17 14.22 -49.86
N LEU A 541 -22.36 13.17 -49.95
CA LEU A 541 -21.50 12.68 -48.87
C LEU A 541 -20.08 13.24 -49.05
N TYR A 542 -19.39 13.49 -47.93
CA TYR A 542 -18.06 14.10 -47.92
C TYR A 542 -17.00 13.17 -47.33
N ASN A 543 -15.76 13.26 -47.81
CA ASN A 543 -14.62 12.50 -47.28
C ASN A 543 -14.27 12.92 -45.84
N VAL A 544 -14.72 14.09 -45.38
CA VAL A 544 -14.43 14.66 -44.06
C VAL A 544 -15.71 15.25 -43.42
N PRO A 545 -15.85 15.26 -42.09
CA PRO A 545 -16.96 15.93 -41.42
C PRO A 545 -16.82 17.45 -41.60
N TRP A 546 -17.92 18.15 -41.82
CA TRP A 546 -17.91 19.54 -42.28
C TRP A 546 -17.04 19.73 -43.55
N GLY A 547 -17.13 18.82 -44.52
CA GLY A 547 -16.44 18.93 -45.81
C GLY A 547 -16.96 20.05 -46.74
N THR A 548 -16.22 20.26 -47.83
CA THR A 548 -16.52 21.21 -48.92
C THR A 548 -16.71 20.48 -50.25
N ASN A 549 -17.10 21.21 -51.30
CA ASN A 549 -17.18 20.69 -52.67
C ASN A 549 -15.84 20.09 -53.16
N ALA A 550 -14.70 20.54 -52.61
CA ALA A 550 -13.37 19.98 -52.89
C ALA A 550 -13.04 18.70 -52.09
N GLN A 551 -13.97 18.20 -51.26
CA GLN A 551 -13.82 17.02 -50.40
C GLN A 551 -15.05 16.10 -50.48
N VAL A 552 -15.70 16.03 -51.64
CA VAL A 552 -16.87 15.16 -51.89
C VAL A 552 -16.42 13.69 -52.03
N ALA A 553 -17.16 12.78 -51.39
CA ALA A 553 -17.02 11.33 -51.55
C ALA A 553 -17.94 10.79 -52.66
N GLY A 554 -19.09 11.43 -52.87
CA GLY A 554 -20.05 11.12 -53.93
C GLY A 554 -21.46 11.59 -53.57
N ALA A 555 -22.39 11.52 -54.53
CA ALA A 555 -23.81 11.79 -54.31
C ALA A 555 -24.60 10.48 -54.23
N VAL A 556 -25.52 10.36 -53.26
CA VAL A 556 -26.35 9.18 -53.07
C VAL A 556 -27.24 8.94 -54.29
N LYS A 557 -27.02 7.84 -55.01
CA LYS A 557 -27.79 7.44 -56.21
C LYS A 557 -29.13 6.81 -55.83
N GLY A 558 -30.11 6.83 -56.75
CA GLY A 558 -31.42 6.18 -56.60
C GLY A 558 -32.60 7.16 -56.66
N THR A 559 -33.80 6.67 -56.40
CA THR A 559 -35.04 7.46 -56.29
C THR A 559 -35.65 7.32 -54.90
N GLY A 560 -36.18 8.41 -54.34
CA GLY A 560 -36.70 8.43 -52.97
C GLY A 560 -35.61 8.32 -51.89
N ALA A 561 -36.01 8.04 -50.65
CA ALA A 561 -35.10 7.96 -49.51
C ALA A 561 -34.36 6.60 -49.46
N GLN A 562 -33.03 6.64 -49.53
CA GLN A 562 -32.15 5.47 -49.53
C GLN A 562 -31.79 5.02 -48.12
N ALA A 563 -31.40 3.76 -47.94
CA ALA A 563 -30.89 3.25 -46.67
C ALA A 563 -29.43 3.71 -46.42
N PHE A 564 -29.16 4.26 -45.23
CA PHE A 564 -27.84 4.74 -44.81
C PHE A 564 -27.38 4.01 -43.55
N LYS A 565 -26.32 3.20 -43.68
CA LYS A 565 -25.73 2.41 -42.58
C LYS A 565 -24.64 3.24 -41.90
N ALA A 566 -24.97 3.85 -40.76
CA ALA A 566 -24.05 4.71 -40.02
C ALA A 566 -23.11 3.91 -39.09
N THR A 567 -21.82 4.19 -39.18
CA THR A 567 -20.74 3.50 -38.46
C THR A 567 -19.94 4.41 -37.52
N GLN A 568 -19.98 5.74 -37.72
CA GLN A 568 -19.37 6.71 -36.79
C GLN A 568 -20.21 7.99 -36.67
N GLN A 569 -20.02 8.73 -35.59
CA GLN A 569 -20.51 10.11 -35.40
C GLN A 569 -19.40 11.00 -34.84
N LYS A 570 -19.36 12.27 -35.23
CA LYS A 570 -18.41 13.28 -34.74
C LYS A 570 -19.10 14.64 -34.64
N GLN A 571 -18.94 15.34 -33.51
CA GLN A 571 -19.50 16.68 -33.33
C GLN A 571 -18.49 17.75 -33.74
N ILE A 572 -18.91 18.67 -34.61
CA ILE A 572 -18.15 19.84 -35.06
C ILE A 572 -18.95 21.09 -34.65
N ALA A 573 -18.40 21.91 -33.76
CA ALA A 573 -19.11 22.96 -33.02
C ALA A 573 -20.44 22.42 -32.44
N ASN A 574 -21.59 22.93 -32.89
CA ASN A 574 -22.92 22.52 -32.43
C ASN A 574 -23.60 21.49 -33.37
N ALA A 575 -22.95 21.10 -34.47
CA ALA A 575 -23.51 20.17 -35.46
C ALA A 575 -22.93 18.76 -35.31
N ILE A 576 -23.80 17.74 -35.38
CA ILE A 576 -23.37 16.34 -35.41
C ILE A 576 -23.23 15.91 -36.88
N TYR A 577 -22.07 15.38 -37.24
CA TYR A 577 -21.82 14.72 -38.51
C TYR A 577 -21.78 13.21 -38.30
N ILE A 578 -22.38 12.46 -39.22
CA ILE A 578 -22.50 11.00 -39.20
C ILE A 578 -21.73 10.44 -40.40
N TYR A 579 -20.85 9.46 -40.17
CA TYR A 579 -20.20 8.68 -41.23
C TYR A 579 -20.96 7.39 -41.45
N GLY A 580 -21.22 7.05 -42.71
CA GLY A 580 -21.93 5.83 -43.08
C GLY A 580 -21.90 5.57 -44.58
N THR A 581 -22.56 4.49 -44.98
CA THR A 581 -22.60 4.00 -46.36
C THR A 581 -24.04 3.94 -46.87
N ALA A 582 -24.27 4.47 -48.07
CA ALA A 582 -25.50 4.28 -48.86
C ALA A 582 -25.12 3.98 -50.32
N ASN A 583 -25.73 2.95 -50.90
CA ASN A 583 -25.55 2.56 -52.30
C ASN A 583 -24.07 2.50 -52.73
N ASN A 584 -23.26 1.82 -51.91
CA ASN A 584 -21.80 1.63 -51.99
C ASN A 584 -20.93 2.90 -51.87
N ILE A 585 -21.52 4.09 -51.73
CA ILE A 585 -20.79 5.33 -51.45
C ILE A 585 -20.72 5.52 -49.93
N SER A 586 -19.54 5.81 -49.39
CA SER A 586 -19.32 6.05 -47.97
C SER A 586 -18.82 7.47 -47.72
N GLY A 587 -19.31 8.12 -46.66
CA GLY A 587 -18.87 9.47 -46.32
C GLY A 587 -19.61 10.08 -45.13
N TRP A 588 -19.20 11.28 -44.76
CA TRP A 588 -19.80 12.12 -43.73
C TRP A 588 -20.97 12.94 -44.29
N VAL A 589 -22.04 13.03 -43.51
CA VAL A 589 -23.21 13.90 -43.74
C VAL A 589 -23.62 14.58 -42.43
N ASN A 590 -24.29 15.73 -42.47
CA ASN A 590 -24.88 16.33 -41.27
C ASN A 590 -26.08 15.48 -40.81
N GLN A 591 -26.19 15.19 -39.50
CA GLN A 591 -27.27 14.37 -38.94
C GLN A 591 -28.67 14.91 -39.28
N ASN A 592 -28.84 16.22 -39.46
CA ASN A 592 -30.14 16.84 -39.75
C ASN A 592 -30.70 16.47 -41.14
N ILE A 593 -29.90 15.83 -42.00
CA ILE A 593 -30.31 15.32 -43.33
C ILE A 593 -30.75 13.84 -43.24
N LEU A 594 -30.56 13.19 -42.08
CA LEU A 594 -30.89 11.79 -41.84
C LEU A 594 -32.18 11.63 -41.05
N SER A 595 -33.10 10.84 -41.59
CA SER A 595 -34.33 10.43 -40.88
C SER A 595 -34.16 9.06 -40.24
N VAL A 596 -34.88 8.82 -39.14
CA VAL A 596 -35.07 7.44 -38.65
C VAL A 596 -36.16 6.76 -39.49
N PRO A 597 -35.96 5.52 -39.97
CA PRO A 597 -36.94 4.88 -40.83
C PRO A 597 -38.17 4.44 -40.03
N THR A 598 -39.34 4.91 -40.45
CA THR A 598 -40.64 4.54 -39.89
C THR A 598 -41.01 3.12 -40.29
N TYR A 599 -40.98 2.19 -39.33
CA TYR A 599 -41.43 0.82 -39.51
C TYR A 599 -42.41 0.45 -38.39
N THR A 600 -43.67 0.25 -38.74
CA THR A 600 -44.55 -0.65 -37.97
C THR A 600 -43.99 -2.07 -38.06
N ASN A 601 -44.19 -2.88 -37.00
CA ASN A 601 -43.71 -4.27 -36.90
C ASN A 601 -42.17 -4.46 -36.97
N GLN A 602 -41.38 -3.71 -36.18
CA GLN A 602 -39.95 -4.00 -36.03
C GLN A 602 -39.66 -5.23 -35.18
N LEU A 603 -38.82 -6.13 -35.72
CA LEU A 603 -38.09 -7.14 -34.96
C LEU A 603 -37.14 -6.47 -33.93
N LYS A 604 -37.44 -6.61 -32.64
CA LYS A 604 -36.61 -6.11 -31.54
C LYS A 604 -35.73 -7.22 -30.97
N VAL A 605 -34.46 -7.29 -31.39
CA VAL A 605 -33.47 -8.22 -30.81
C VAL A 605 -32.64 -7.53 -29.73
N THR A 606 -32.45 -8.21 -28.60
CA THR A 606 -31.51 -7.80 -27.53
C THR A 606 -30.62 -8.98 -27.15
N ALA A 607 -29.39 -8.71 -26.72
CA ALA A 607 -28.52 -9.73 -26.16
C ALA A 607 -29.09 -10.26 -24.84
N ASP A 608 -28.78 -11.52 -24.53
CA ASP A 608 -29.13 -12.17 -23.27
C ASP A 608 -27.94 -13.00 -22.76
N THR A 609 -27.98 -13.42 -21.49
CA THR A 609 -26.91 -14.19 -20.82
C THR A 609 -27.44 -15.37 -19.99
N GLY A 610 -28.74 -15.66 -20.07
CA GLY A 610 -29.34 -16.79 -19.37
C GLY A 610 -28.93 -18.16 -19.94
N VAL A 611 -29.48 -19.19 -19.32
CA VAL A 611 -29.45 -20.57 -19.81
C VAL A 611 -30.87 -21.08 -19.99
N GLY A 612 -31.07 -22.03 -20.88
CA GLY A 612 -32.40 -22.55 -21.19
C GLY A 612 -32.41 -24.04 -21.50
N ARG A 613 -33.49 -24.73 -21.16
CA ARG A 613 -33.79 -26.10 -21.64
C ARG A 613 -35.02 -26.04 -22.52
N ILE A 614 -34.95 -26.60 -23.73
CA ILE A 614 -36.13 -26.70 -24.61
C ILE A 614 -37.08 -27.76 -24.03
N ASN A 615 -38.35 -27.38 -23.87
CA ASN A 615 -39.42 -28.22 -23.36
C ASN A 615 -39.66 -29.42 -24.29
N THR A 616 -40.06 -30.57 -23.72
CA THR A 616 -40.34 -31.80 -24.49
C THR A 616 -41.48 -31.61 -25.50
N LYS A 617 -42.48 -30.78 -25.16
CA LYS A 617 -43.45 -30.22 -26.09
C LYS A 617 -43.01 -28.80 -26.47
N ASN A 618 -42.70 -28.58 -27.74
CA ASN A 618 -42.23 -27.30 -28.31
C ASN A 618 -42.69 -27.15 -29.77
N ASN A 619 -42.60 -25.93 -30.31
CA ASN A 619 -42.95 -25.55 -31.67
C ASN A 619 -41.78 -25.69 -32.67
N GLY A 620 -40.71 -26.40 -32.30
CA GLY A 620 -39.51 -26.60 -33.11
C GLY A 620 -38.47 -25.48 -33.03
N LEU A 621 -37.39 -25.66 -33.79
CA LEU A 621 -36.32 -24.69 -34.00
C LEU A 621 -36.51 -23.93 -35.31
N TYR A 622 -36.53 -22.62 -35.21
CA TYR A 622 -36.65 -21.66 -36.30
C TYR A 622 -35.23 -21.22 -36.71
N ALA A 623 -34.92 -21.20 -38.01
CA ALA A 623 -33.63 -20.68 -38.48
C ALA A 623 -33.60 -19.14 -38.38
N SER A 624 -34.75 -18.51 -38.62
CA SER A 624 -35.03 -17.10 -38.44
C SER A 624 -36.35 -16.92 -37.70
N VAL A 625 -36.47 -15.87 -36.89
CA VAL A 625 -37.75 -15.51 -36.22
C VAL A 625 -38.86 -15.09 -37.19
N TYR A 626 -38.54 -14.94 -38.48
CA TYR A 626 -39.51 -14.72 -39.57
C TYR A 626 -40.02 -16.04 -40.19
N ASP A 627 -39.49 -17.20 -39.82
CA ASP A 627 -39.93 -18.49 -40.38
C ASP A 627 -41.35 -18.83 -39.89
N ALA A 628 -42.24 -19.23 -40.80
CA ALA A 628 -43.64 -19.50 -40.48
C ALA A 628 -43.85 -20.69 -39.51
N SER A 629 -42.89 -21.61 -39.42
CA SER A 629 -42.92 -22.75 -38.50
C SER A 629 -41.52 -23.24 -38.14
N GLY A 630 -41.36 -23.78 -36.93
CA GLY A 630 -40.10 -24.34 -36.46
C GLY A 630 -39.94 -25.80 -36.89
N LYS A 631 -38.70 -26.20 -37.22
CA LYS A 631 -38.36 -27.59 -37.55
C LYS A 631 -38.31 -28.43 -36.28
N LYS A 632 -38.91 -29.63 -36.30
CA LYS A 632 -38.92 -30.57 -35.16
C LYS A 632 -37.48 -30.84 -34.69
N THR A 633 -37.24 -30.73 -33.38
CA THR A 633 -35.91 -30.92 -32.78
C THR A 633 -35.88 -32.07 -31.79
N THR A 634 -34.79 -32.84 -31.80
CA THR A 634 -34.43 -33.80 -30.74
C THR A 634 -33.62 -33.15 -29.62
N ALA A 635 -33.24 -31.88 -29.76
CA ALA A 635 -32.37 -31.14 -28.84
C ALA A 635 -33.09 -30.68 -27.55
N THR A 636 -33.96 -31.52 -26.99
CA THR A 636 -34.60 -31.33 -25.68
C THR A 636 -33.80 -32.05 -24.58
N ASN A 637 -34.22 -31.95 -23.32
CA ASN A 637 -33.53 -32.59 -22.18
C ASN A 637 -32.02 -32.25 -22.08
N GLN A 638 -31.64 -31.03 -22.45
CA GLN A 638 -30.28 -30.50 -22.28
C GLN A 638 -30.30 -28.98 -22.11
N THR A 639 -29.31 -28.45 -21.40
CA THR A 639 -29.16 -27.02 -21.08
C THR A 639 -28.25 -26.32 -22.09
N PHE A 640 -28.76 -25.24 -22.66
CA PHE A 640 -28.12 -24.35 -23.63
C PHE A 640 -27.75 -23.00 -23.00
N ASN A 641 -26.86 -22.24 -23.64
CA ASN A 641 -26.81 -20.79 -23.43
C ASN A 641 -27.94 -20.12 -24.21
N VAL A 642 -28.53 -19.06 -23.66
CA VAL A 642 -29.45 -18.16 -24.36
C VAL A 642 -28.73 -16.85 -24.61
N THR A 643 -28.34 -16.61 -25.86
CA THR A 643 -27.42 -15.50 -26.22
C THR A 643 -28.14 -14.25 -26.70
N LYS A 644 -29.39 -14.39 -27.16
CA LYS A 644 -30.27 -13.29 -27.58
C LYS A 644 -31.72 -13.63 -27.27
N LYS A 645 -32.53 -12.59 -27.10
CA LYS A 645 -33.99 -12.65 -27.17
C LYS A 645 -34.52 -11.68 -28.21
N ALA A 646 -35.61 -12.06 -28.86
CA ALA A 646 -36.20 -11.34 -29.98
C ALA A 646 -37.71 -11.23 -29.83
N SER A 647 -38.27 -10.05 -30.10
CA SER A 647 -39.71 -9.86 -30.25
C SER A 647 -40.08 -9.56 -31.70
N LEU A 648 -41.10 -10.25 -32.21
CA LEU A 648 -41.70 -9.99 -33.52
C LEU A 648 -43.22 -10.22 -33.42
N ASN A 649 -44.02 -9.28 -33.93
CA ASN A 649 -45.49 -9.37 -33.98
C ASN A 649 -46.17 -9.76 -32.64
N GLY A 650 -45.58 -9.37 -31.51
CA GLY A 650 -46.04 -9.71 -30.15
C GLY A 650 -45.44 -11.00 -29.59
N GLU A 651 -45.05 -11.97 -30.44
CA GLU A 651 -44.35 -13.17 -30.00
C GLU A 651 -42.92 -12.84 -29.50
N GLN A 652 -42.40 -13.75 -28.67
CA GLN A 652 -41.05 -13.67 -28.08
C GLN A 652 -40.29 -14.96 -28.37
N PHE A 653 -39.01 -14.84 -28.71
CA PHE A 653 -38.11 -15.94 -29.08
C PHE A 653 -36.77 -15.82 -28.36
N TYR A 654 -36.15 -16.95 -28.06
CA TYR A 654 -34.77 -17.06 -27.59
C TYR A 654 -33.87 -17.69 -28.66
N LEU A 655 -32.65 -17.16 -28.84
CA LEU A 655 -31.60 -17.83 -29.61
C LEU A 655 -30.81 -18.73 -28.66
N VAL A 656 -31.01 -20.04 -28.81
CA VAL A 656 -30.26 -21.06 -28.07
C VAL A 656 -28.98 -21.43 -28.81
N THR A 657 -27.90 -21.58 -28.07
CA THR A 657 -26.59 -22.05 -28.56
C THR A 657 -26.07 -23.17 -27.66
N ASP A 658 -25.25 -24.06 -28.22
CA ASP A 658 -24.53 -25.04 -27.41
C ASP A 658 -23.77 -24.34 -26.27
N TYR A 659 -23.67 -25.01 -25.12
CA TYR A 659 -23.04 -24.43 -23.94
C TYR A 659 -21.51 -24.36 -24.05
N ASN A 660 -20.90 -25.37 -24.68
CA ASN A 660 -19.45 -25.63 -24.61
C ASN A 660 -18.70 -25.07 -25.82
N ASN A 661 -19.24 -25.24 -27.03
CA ASN A 661 -18.63 -24.78 -28.28
C ASN A 661 -19.31 -23.52 -28.86
N GLY A 662 -20.45 -23.08 -28.31
CA GLY A 662 -21.13 -21.85 -28.70
C GLY A 662 -21.86 -21.90 -30.05
N THR A 663 -21.99 -23.07 -30.68
CA THR A 663 -22.69 -23.22 -31.97
C THR A 663 -24.16 -22.83 -31.85
N ASN A 664 -24.67 -22.02 -32.79
CA ASN A 664 -26.09 -21.66 -32.84
C ASN A 664 -26.93 -22.92 -33.10
N ILE A 665 -27.89 -23.21 -32.22
CA ILE A 665 -28.82 -24.34 -32.35
C ILE A 665 -30.10 -23.89 -33.06
N GLY A 666 -30.57 -22.67 -32.77
CA GLY A 666 -31.68 -22.04 -33.50
C GLY A 666 -32.47 -21.06 -32.62
N TRP A 667 -33.45 -20.40 -33.21
CA TRP A 667 -34.47 -19.66 -32.47
C TRP A 667 -35.57 -20.61 -31.98
N VAL A 668 -36.11 -20.35 -30.80
CA VAL A 668 -37.20 -21.12 -30.18
C VAL A 668 -38.16 -20.15 -29.47
N LYS A 669 -39.46 -20.41 -29.43
CA LYS A 669 -40.42 -19.54 -28.74
C LYS A 669 -40.12 -19.50 -27.23
N GLN A 670 -40.27 -18.33 -26.61
CA GLN A 670 -40.02 -18.13 -25.17
C GLN A 670 -40.89 -19.03 -24.28
N SER A 671 -42.09 -19.39 -24.74
CA SER A 671 -43.00 -20.36 -24.09
C SER A 671 -42.41 -21.77 -23.96
N ASP A 672 -41.46 -22.12 -24.83
CA ASP A 672 -41.01 -23.49 -25.04
C ASP A 672 -39.67 -23.76 -24.33
N VAL A 673 -39.27 -22.90 -23.40
CA VAL A 673 -37.98 -22.96 -22.70
C VAL A 673 -38.13 -22.76 -21.19
N ASP A 674 -37.67 -23.72 -20.38
CA ASP A 674 -37.32 -23.46 -18.96
C ASP A 674 -36.08 -22.55 -18.96
N TYR A 675 -36.33 -21.25 -18.97
CA TYR A 675 -35.33 -20.20 -18.99
C TYR A 675 -34.92 -19.79 -17.58
N ARG A 676 -33.61 -19.71 -17.33
CA ARG A 676 -33.05 -19.27 -16.05
C ARG A 676 -32.00 -18.18 -16.28
N THR A 677 -32.16 -17.07 -15.57
CA THR A 677 -31.17 -15.99 -15.56
C THR A 677 -29.82 -16.56 -15.11
N SER A 678 -28.73 -16.14 -15.75
CA SER A 678 -27.39 -16.59 -15.38
C SER A 678 -26.39 -15.45 -15.43
N GLN A 679 -25.48 -15.45 -14.46
CA GLN A 679 -24.36 -14.52 -14.36
C GLN A 679 -23.15 -15.05 -15.15
N PRO A 680 -22.22 -14.19 -15.59
CA PRO A 680 -20.94 -14.62 -16.14
C PRO A 680 -20.20 -15.58 -15.20
N ALA A 681 -19.50 -16.56 -15.75
CA ALA A 681 -18.66 -17.47 -14.95
C ALA A 681 -17.44 -16.72 -14.40
N VAL A 682 -17.22 -16.83 -13.10
CA VAL A 682 -16.11 -16.18 -12.38
C VAL A 682 -15.03 -17.22 -12.09
N LYS A 683 -13.79 -16.96 -12.51
CA LYS A 683 -12.64 -17.80 -12.14
C LYS A 683 -12.42 -17.72 -10.62
N ILE A 684 -12.21 -18.88 -10.00
CA ILE A 684 -11.88 -19.01 -8.57
C ILE A 684 -10.70 -19.97 -8.42
N SER A 685 -10.09 -19.99 -7.24
CA SER A 685 -9.18 -21.06 -6.83
C SER A 685 -9.57 -21.45 -5.41
N LYS A 686 -10.31 -22.55 -5.27
CA LYS A 686 -10.82 -23.06 -3.99
C LYS A 686 -10.74 -24.57 -3.97
N ASN A 687 -10.22 -25.13 -2.89
CA ASN A 687 -10.32 -26.55 -2.63
C ASN A 687 -11.62 -26.82 -1.86
N PHE A 688 -12.32 -27.88 -2.25
CA PHE A 688 -13.50 -28.45 -1.60
C PHE A 688 -13.29 -29.95 -1.40
N THR A 689 -14.20 -30.59 -0.67
CA THR A 689 -14.43 -32.03 -0.73
C THR A 689 -15.80 -32.31 -1.35
N ILE A 690 -15.90 -33.43 -2.08
CA ILE A 690 -17.11 -33.87 -2.79
C ILE A 690 -17.37 -35.36 -2.46
N PRO A 691 -18.61 -35.79 -2.17
CA PRO A 691 -18.89 -37.20 -1.93
C PRO A 691 -18.56 -38.06 -3.16
N ALA A 692 -17.93 -39.22 -2.97
CA ALA A 692 -17.87 -40.23 -4.02
C ALA A 692 -19.28 -40.63 -4.49
N GLY A 693 -19.41 -41.01 -5.76
CA GLY A 693 -20.69 -41.22 -6.44
C GLY A 693 -21.37 -39.94 -6.95
N THR A 694 -20.93 -38.75 -6.55
CA THR A 694 -21.53 -37.48 -7.03
C THR A 694 -21.33 -37.32 -8.55
N THR A 695 -22.42 -37.08 -9.26
CA THR A 695 -22.40 -36.79 -10.71
C THR A 695 -21.89 -35.38 -10.99
N LEU A 696 -20.86 -35.28 -11.82
CA LEU A 696 -20.41 -34.04 -12.44
C LEU A 696 -21.02 -33.92 -13.85
N TYR A 697 -21.30 -32.68 -14.27
CA TYR A 697 -21.93 -32.38 -15.56
C TYR A 697 -21.00 -31.57 -16.47
N ASN A 698 -21.10 -31.75 -17.78
CA ASN A 698 -20.36 -30.97 -18.77
C ASN A 698 -20.75 -29.48 -18.74
N VAL A 699 -21.98 -29.17 -18.29
CA VAL A 699 -22.54 -27.81 -18.23
C VAL A 699 -23.14 -27.53 -16.84
N PRO A 700 -23.18 -26.28 -16.37
CA PRO A 700 -23.84 -25.93 -15.12
C PRO A 700 -25.36 -26.04 -15.29
N TRP A 701 -26.05 -26.52 -14.26
CA TRP A 701 -27.45 -26.98 -14.38
C TRP A 701 -27.63 -28.00 -15.53
N GLY A 702 -26.72 -28.96 -15.68
CA GLY A 702 -26.81 -30.03 -16.68
C GLY A 702 -27.93 -31.05 -16.43
N THR A 703 -28.18 -31.89 -17.44
CA THR A 703 -29.13 -33.02 -17.43
C THR A 703 -28.41 -34.36 -17.50
N ASN A 704 -29.14 -35.47 -17.45
CA ASN A 704 -28.60 -36.81 -17.67
C ASN A 704 -27.94 -36.98 -19.05
N ALA A 705 -28.34 -36.18 -20.06
CA ALA A 705 -27.71 -36.15 -21.38
C ALA A 705 -26.38 -35.35 -21.42
N GLN A 706 -26.05 -34.64 -20.34
CA GLN A 706 -24.87 -33.77 -20.22
C GLN A 706 -23.98 -34.14 -19.03
N VAL A 707 -23.95 -35.43 -18.66
CA VAL A 707 -23.08 -35.95 -17.60
C VAL A 707 -21.62 -36.00 -18.08
N ALA A 708 -20.71 -35.51 -17.25
CA ALA A 708 -19.26 -35.69 -17.44
C ALA A 708 -18.80 -37.04 -16.86
N GLY A 709 -19.38 -37.45 -15.72
CA GLY A 709 -19.15 -38.74 -15.06
C GLY A 709 -19.56 -38.69 -13.59
N ALA A 710 -19.38 -39.80 -12.87
CA ALA A 710 -19.50 -39.85 -11.41
C ALA A 710 -18.12 -39.88 -10.75
N VAL A 711 -17.95 -39.16 -9.65
CA VAL A 711 -16.68 -39.12 -8.90
C VAL A 711 -16.39 -40.49 -8.28
N LYS A 712 -15.32 -41.16 -8.74
CA LYS A 712 -14.86 -42.46 -8.23
C LYS A 712 -14.01 -42.30 -6.96
N GLY A 713 -14.14 -43.24 -6.02
CA GLY A 713 -13.36 -43.32 -4.78
C GLY A 713 -14.19 -43.83 -3.60
N THR A 714 -13.59 -43.90 -2.41
CA THR A 714 -14.29 -44.19 -1.14
C THR A 714 -14.29 -42.95 -0.24
N GLY A 715 -15.43 -42.62 0.36
CA GLY A 715 -15.60 -41.40 1.16
C GLY A 715 -15.58 -40.10 0.33
N ALA A 716 -15.32 -38.97 0.99
CA ALA A 716 -15.30 -37.65 0.34
C ALA A 716 -13.94 -37.39 -0.35
N GLN A 717 -13.98 -37.19 -1.67
CA GLN A 717 -12.82 -36.92 -2.51
C GLN A 717 -12.43 -35.44 -2.49
N ALA A 718 -11.18 -35.11 -2.80
CA ALA A 718 -10.74 -33.73 -3.00
C ALA A 718 -11.23 -33.17 -4.35
N PHE A 719 -11.80 -31.97 -4.34
CA PHE A 719 -12.33 -31.27 -5.52
C PHE A 719 -11.67 -29.88 -5.66
N LYS A 720 -10.86 -29.70 -6.71
CA LYS A 720 -10.17 -28.44 -7.01
C LYS A 720 -11.07 -27.58 -7.90
N ALA A 721 -11.73 -26.57 -7.32
CA ALA A 721 -12.64 -25.68 -8.04
C ALA A 721 -11.91 -24.52 -8.71
N THR A 722 -12.19 -24.33 -10.00
CA THR A 722 -11.55 -23.33 -10.88
C THR A 722 -12.52 -22.27 -11.42
N GLN A 723 -13.83 -22.53 -11.41
CA GLN A 723 -14.86 -21.55 -11.78
C GLN A 723 -16.11 -21.66 -10.91
N GLN A 724 -16.88 -20.57 -10.81
CA GLN A 724 -18.25 -20.57 -10.27
C GLN A 724 -19.19 -19.78 -11.20
N LYS A 725 -20.44 -20.23 -11.35
CA LYS A 725 -21.48 -19.55 -12.13
C LYS A 725 -22.81 -19.61 -11.39
N GLN A 726 -23.52 -18.49 -11.28
CA GLN A 726 -24.87 -18.46 -10.72
C GLN A 726 -25.92 -18.68 -11.81
N ILE A 727 -26.91 -19.53 -11.53
CA ILE A 727 -28.08 -19.80 -12.37
C ILE A 727 -29.32 -19.69 -11.47
N ALA A 728 -30.17 -18.70 -11.74
CA ALA A 728 -31.21 -18.21 -10.85
C ALA A 728 -30.67 -18.03 -9.42
N ASN A 729 -31.17 -18.79 -8.44
CA ASN A 729 -30.77 -18.72 -7.04
C ASN A 729 -29.73 -19.78 -6.63
N ALA A 730 -29.30 -20.65 -7.56
CA ALA A 730 -28.31 -21.70 -7.31
C ALA A 730 -26.92 -21.31 -7.83
N VAL A 731 -25.88 -21.67 -7.08
CA VAL A 731 -24.48 -21.53 -7.52
C VAL A 731 -23.97 -22.88 -7.98
N TYR A 732 -23.44 -22.94 -9.20
CA TYR A 732 -22.74 -24.09 -9.75
C TYR A 732 -21.23 -23.82 -9.75
N ILE A 733 -20.44 -24.83 -9.40
CA ILE A 733 -18.98 -24.79 -9.31
C ILE A 733 -18.40 -25.75 -10.34
N TYR A 734 -17.42 -25.29 -11.13
CA TYR A 734 -16.62 -26.14 -12.00
C TYR A 734 -15.31 -26.48 -11.30
N GLY A 735 -14.89 -27.75 -11.39
CA GLY A 735 -13.65 -28.21 -10.82
C GLY A 735 -13.32 -29.66 -11.17
N THR A 736 -12.21 -30.13 -10.62
CA THR A 736 -11.65 -31.46 -10.89
C THR A 736 -11.54 -32.28 -9.61
N ALA A 737 -12.03 -33.52 -9.63
CA ALA A 737 -11.78 -34.54 -8.61
C ALA A 737 -11.35 -35.84 -9.28
N ASN A 738 -10.23 -36.43 -8.84
CA ASN A 738 -9.69 -37.69 -9.37
C ASN A 738 -9.63 -37.73 -10.91
N ASN A 739 -9.08 -36.66 -11.49
CA ASN A 739 -8.97 -36.34 -12.93
C ASN A 739 -10.29 -36.14 -13.70
N LEU A 740 -11.45 -36.47 -13.12
CA LEU A 740 -12.75 -36.11 -13.68
C LEU A 740 -13.04 -34.61 -13.44
N SER A 741 -13.40 -33.87 -14.49
CA SER A 741 -13.72 -32.44 -14.40
C SER A 741 -15.15 -32.15 -14.84
N GLY A 742 -15.83 -31.23 -14.15
CA GLY A 742 -17.20 -30.86 -14.48
C GLY A 742 -17.84 -29.88 -13.51
N TRP A 743 -19.05 -29.45 -13.84
CA TRP A 743 -19.92 -28.61 -13.03
C TRP A 743 -20.73 -29.43 -12.02
N VAL A 744 -20.90 -28.90 -10.82
CA VAL A 744 -21.77 -29.45 -9.77
C VAL A 744 -22.46 -28.30 -9.02
N ASN A 745 -23.61 -28.54 -8.38
CA ASN A 745 -24.21 -27.55 -7.49
C ASN A 745 -23.32 -27.37 -6.24
N GLN A 746 -23.07 -26.13 -5.82
CA GLN A 746 -22.27 -25.85 -4.62
C GLN A 746 -22.82 -26.54 -3.36
N SER A 747 -24.13 -26.83 -3.30
CA SER A 747 -24.77 -27.47 -2.14
C SER A 747 -24.28 -28.89 -1.81
N VAL A 748 -23.58 -29.59 -2.73
CA VAL A 748 -22.99 -30.91 -2.45
C VAL A 748 -21.47 -30.85 -2.20
N LEU A 749 -20.89 -29.65 -2.19
CA LEU A 749 -19.48 -29.43 -1.86
C LEU A 749 -19.33 -29.01 -0.40
N SER A 750 -18.41 -29.67 0.31
CA SER A 750 -17.96 -29.27 1.65
C SER A 750 -16.60 -28.58 1.58
N LEU A 751 -16.22 -27.80 2.59
CA LEU A 751 -14.83 -27.32 2.70
C LEU A 751 -13.93 -28.44 3.24
N PRO A 752 -12.67 -28.57 2.76
CA PRO A 752 -11.75 -29.58 3.25
C PRO A 752 -11.49 -29.35 4.75
N LYS A 753 -11.52 -30.43 5.52
CA LYS A 753 -11.36 -30.39 6.98
C LYS A 753 -9.88 -30.15 7.33
N ALA A 754 -9.43 -28.91 7.18
CA ALA A 754 -8.03 -28.52 7.16
C ALA A 754 -7.58 -27.82 8.46
N THR A 755 -6.46 -28.30 9.00
CA THR A 755 -5.77 -27.74 10.17
C THR A 755 -4.68 -26.74 9.76
N GLN A 756 -5.05 -25.53 9.34
CA GLN A 756 -4.26 -24.28 9.55
C GLN A 756 -5.00 -23.02 9.06
N GLN A 757 -4.41 -21.85 9.31
CA GLN A 757 -5.15 -20.57 9.47
C GLN A 757 -5.34 -19.76 8.18
N ILE A 758 -6.46 -19.06 8.12
CA ILE A 758 -6.58 -17.79 7.37
C ILE A 758 -7.22 -16.76 8.30
N VAL A 759 -6.55 -15.61 8.49
CA VAL A 759 -7.07 -14.47 9.26
C VAL A 759 -7.00 -13.22 8.37
N GLN A 760 -8.14 -12.56 8.14
CA GLN A 760 -8.25 -11.41 7.24
C GLN A 760 -8.71 -10.17 8.01
N ALA A 761 -8.17 -9.00 7.69
CA ALA A 761 -8.64 -7.73 8.24
C ALA A 761 -9.88 -7.23 7.46
N VAL A 762 -10.89 -6.73 8.17
CA VAL A 762 -12.15 -6.22 7.58
C VAL A 762 -12.58 -4.92 8.25
N SER A 763 -13.49 -4.17 7.61
CA SER A 763 -14.15 -3.00 8.20
C SER A 763 -15.65 -3.24 8.23
N GLN A 764 -16.10 -3.87 9.31
CA GLN A 764 -17.49 -4.31 9.49
C GLN A 764 -17.98 -3.95 10.90
N ILE A 765 -19.28 -4.08 11.12
CA ILE A 765 -19.96 -3.85 12.39
C ILE A 765 -21.00 -4.94 12.60
N GLY A 766 -21.15 -5.44 13.82
CA GLY A 766 -21.95 -6.62 14.12
C GLY A 766 -22.72 -6.51 15.42
N GLN A 767 -23.98 -6.96 15.42
CA GLN A 767 -24.78 -7.17 16.62
C GLN A 767 -24.67 -8.63 17.06
N LEU A 768 -24.17 -8.86 18.28
CA LEU A 768 -24.12 -10.18 18.89
C LEU A 768 -25.53 -10.58 19.34
N LYS A 769 -26.00 -11.76 18.91
CA LYS A 769 -27.34 -12.27 19.22
C LYS A 769 -27.50 -12.63 20.70
N ALA A 770 -28.74 -12.53 21.22
CA ALA A 770 -29.17 -13.06 22.52
C ALA A 770 -28.63 -14.48 22.77
N THR A 771 -28.90 -15.39 21.84
CA THR A 771 -28.32 -16.74 21.79
C THR A 771 -27.05 -16.74 20.95
N ASN A 772 -25.93 -17.17 21.54
CA ASN A 772 -24.62 -17.23 20.88
C ASN A 772 -23.75 -18.38 21.44
N SER A 773 -22.73 -18.79 20.68
CA SER A 773 -21.86 -19.93 20.94
C SER A 773 -20.68 -19.64 21.90
N GLY A 774 -20.79 -18.56 22.69
CA GLY A 774 -19.78 -18.09 23.65
C GLY A 774 -18.56 -17.41 23.02
N VAL A 775 -17.86 -16.61 23.83
CA VAL A 775 -16.63 -15.90 23.45
C VAL A 775 -15.40 -16.79 23.57
N ARG A 776 -14.48 -16.68 22.61
CA ARG A 776 -13.26 -17.49 22.53
C ARG A 776 -12.01 -16.60 22.51
N ALA A 777 -10.96 -17.01 23.21
CA ALA A 777 -9.66 -16.35 23.19
C ALA A 777 -8.95 -16.60 21.84
N THR A 778 -9.09 -17.80 21.29
CA THR A 778 -8.58 -18.15 19.95
C THR A 778 -9.67 -18.78 19.06
N ILE A 779 -9.43 -18.85 17.76
CA ILE A 779 -10.32 -19.56 16.81
C ILE A 779 -10.25 -21.09 16.93
N PHE A 780 -9.39 -21.62 17.80
CA PHE A 780 -9.20 -23.05 18.03
C PHE A 780 -9.87 -23.56 19.31
N ASP A 781 -10.29 -22.66 20.20
CA ASP A 781 -10.94 -23.01 21.46
C ASP A 781 -12.21 -23.85 21.14
N PRO A 782 -12.35 -25.10 21.64
CA PRO A 782 -13.43 -25.99 21.22
C PRO A 782 -14.80 -25.49 21.69
N THR A 783 -14.86 -24.87 22.86
CA THR A 783 -16.03 -24.21 23.44
C THR A 783 -15.76 -22.73 23.66
N GLY A 784 -16.82 -21.91 23.64
CA GLY A 784 -16.75 -20.52 24.07
C GLY A 784 -17.13 -20.39 25.55
N LYS A 785 -16.54 -19.41 26.24
CA LYS A 785 -16.99 -19.01 27.58
C LYS A 785 -18.27 -18.18 27.46
N ASP A 786 -19.05 -18.09 28.53
CA ASP A 786 -20.30 -17.31 28.51
C ASP A 786 -20.05 -15.85 28.08
N ALA A 787 -20.94 -15.36 27.23
CA ALA A 787 -20.97 -14.00 26.72
C ALA A 787 -22.38 -13.39 26.79
N SER A 788 -23.28 -13.93 27.62
CA SER A 788 -24.63 -13.40 27.90
C SER A 788 -24.62 -11.90 28.24
N SER A 789 -23.64 -11.46 29.03
CA SER A 789 -23.40 -10.06 29.41
C SER A 789 -23.03 -9.13 28.24
N HIS A 790 -22.60 -9.72 27.12
CA HIS A 790 -22.24 -9.02 25.87
C HIS A 790 -23.34 -9.14 24.80
N ALA A 791 -24.31 -10.05 24.96
CA ALA A 791 -25.37 -10.29 24.00
C ALA A 791 -26.32 -9.08 23.83
N ASP A 792 -26.95 -8.99 22.66
CA ASP A 792 -27.78 -7.86 22.18
C ASP A 792 -27.05 -6.51 22.26
N ARG A 793 -25.78 -6.49 21.81
CA ARG A 793 -24.95 -5.28 21.70
C ARG A 793 -24.19 -5.27 20.38
N THR A 794 -23.89 -4.06 19.92
CA THR A 794 -23.21 -3.77 18.65
C THR A 794 -21.71 -3.52 18.87
N TYR A 795 -20.89 -4.16 18.07
CA TYR A 795 -19.44 -4.19 18.15
C TYR A 795 -18.82 -3.97 16.77
N LYS A 796 -17.61 -3.40 16.71
CA LYS A 796 -16.84 -3.38 15.46
C LYS A 796 -16.34 -4.80 15.16
N ILE A 797 -16.41 -5.24 13.91
CA ILE A 797 -15.73 -6.43 13.42
C ILE A 797 -14.48 -5.96 12.68
N THR A 798 -13.31 -6.36 13.18
CA THR A 798 -12.01 -5.92 12.63
C THR A 798 -11.22 -7.02 11.94
N LYS A 799 -11.53 -8.28 12.25
CA LYS A 799 -10.97 -9.45 11.57
C LYS A 799 -12.04 -10.52 11.36
N THR A 800 -11.95 -11.22 10.25
CA THR A 800 -12.58 -12.52 10.01
C THR A 800 -11.52 -13.62 10.05
N ALA A 801 -11.91 -14.84 10.36
CA ALA A 801 -11.05 -16.01 10.32
C ALA A 801 -11.85 -17.30 10.07
N SER A 802 -11.17 -18.37 9.68
CA SER A 802 -11.77 -19.70 9.51
C SER A 802 -10.91 -20.76 10.18
N ALA A 803 -11.53 -21.68 10.93
CA ALA A 803 -10.90 -22.85 11.54
C ALA A 803 -11.95 -23.96 11.75
N ASN A 804 -11.56 -25.24 11.62
CA ASN A 804 -12.45 -26.38 11.89
C ASN A 804 -13.81 -26.34 11.15
N ASN A 805 -13.83 -25.85 9.91
CA ASN A 805 -15.03 -25.57 9.10
C ASN A 805 -16.03 -24.57 9.72
N GLN A 806 -15.64 -23.83 10.76
CA GLN A 806 -16.39 -22.71 11.33
C GLN A 806 -15.73 -21.38 10.94
N ASN A 807 -16.55 -20.36 10.71
CA ASN A 807 -16.10 -18.99 10.46
C ASN A 807 -16.26 -18.15 11.73
N PHE A 808 -15.28 -17.29 11.99
CA PHE A 808 -15.19 -16.48 13.20
C PHE A 808 -15.00 -15.00 12.87
N VAL A 809 -15.47 -14.14 13.78
CA VAL A 809 -15.33 -12.68 13.75
C VAL A 809 -14.70 -12.19 15.06
N LEU A 810 -13.72 -11.28 14.96
CA LEU A 810 -13.11 -10.63 16.11
C LEU A 810 -13.89 -9.38 16.47
N LEU A 811 -14.69 -9.45 17.55
CA LEU A 811 -15.49 -8.32 18.02
C LEU A 811 -14.64 -7.36 18.86
N GLN A 812 -14.82 -6.06 18.62
CA GLN A 812 -14.22 -4.98 19.42
C GLN A 812 -15.27 -3.98 19.90
N ASN A 813 -15.07 -3.44 21.11
CA ASN A 813 -15.93 -2.39 21.68
C ASN A 813 -15.65 -1.01 21.04
N ALA A 814 -16.37 0.02 21.50
CA ALA A 814 -16.21 1.40 21.03
C ALA A 814 -14.76 1.93 21.19
N ASN A 815 -14.07 1.49 22.25
CA ASN A 815 -12.69 1.86 22.61
C ASN A 815 -11.63 1.03 21.85
N ASN A 816 -12.05 0.17 20.92
CA ASN A 816 -11.23 -0.79 20.16
C ASN A 816 -10.59 -1.90 21.01
N THR A 817 -11.07 -2.15 22.23
CA THR A 817 -10.70 -3.34 23.00
C THR A 817 -11.33 -4.57 22.35
N PRO A 818 -10.56 -5.61 21.99
CA PRO A 818 -11.12 -6.90 21.58
C PRO A 818 -11.87 -7.56 22.74
N LEU A 819 -13.05 -8.11 22.47
CA LEU A 819 -13.75 -8.99 23.41
C LEU A 819 -13.31 -10.45 23.22
N GLY A 820 -13.05 -10.84 21.98
CA GLY A 820 -12.66 -12.19 21.59
C GLY A 820 -13.25 -12.59 20.24
N TRP A 821 -13.01 -13.83 19.87
CA TRP A 821 -13.59 -14.46 18.69
C TRP A 821 -14.98 -15.01 19.00
N PHE A 822 -15.93 -14.72 18.12
CA PHE A 822 -17.28 -15.28 18.10
C PHE A 822 -17.50 -15.96 16.76
N LYS A 823 -18.40 -16.93 16.64
CA LYS A 823 -18.70 -17.46 15.31
C LYS A 823 -19.45 -16.42 14.48
N THR A 824 -19.28 -16.44 13.16
CA THR A 824 -20.02 -15.54 12.25
C THR A 824 -21.53 -15.78 12.34
N GLU A 825 -21.99 -17.01 12.63
CA GLU A 825 -23.41 -17.33 12.82
C GLU A 825 -24.02 -16.69 14.08
N ASP A 826 -23.20 -16.33 15.09
CA ASP A 826 -23.65 -15.65 16.30
C ASP A 826 -23.88 -14.13 16.10
N VAL A 827 -23.42 -13.56 14.97
CA VAL A 827 -23.28 -12.09 14.80
C VAL A 827 -23.95 -11.59 13.52
N LEU A 828 -25.04 -10.84 13.68
CA LEU A 828 -25.69 -10.12 12.59
C LEU A 828 -24.76 -9.00 12.10
N SER A 829 -24.23 -9.12 10.89
CA SER A 829 -23.08 -8.31 10.42
C SER A 829 -23.44 -7.38 9.26
N GLN A 830 -22.85 -6.18 9.25
CA GLN A 830 -23.00 -5.14 8.24
C GLN A 830 -21.63 -4.56 7.83
N GLN A 831 -21.54 -4.00 6.63
CA GLN A 831 -20.35 -3.25 6.19
C GLN A 831 -20.25 -1.92 6.95
N LEU A 832 -19.05 -1.54 7.38
CA LEU A 832 -18.80 -0.29 8.10
C LEU A 832 -17.94 0.65 7.25
N GLY A 833 -18.50 1.81 6.90
CA GLY A 833 -17.76 2.88 6.24
C GLY A 833 -16.74 3.54 7.17
N LYS A 834 -15.80 4.29 6.59
CA LYS A 834 -14.91 5.16 7.36
C LYS A 834 -15.71 6.31 8.00
N GLU A 835 -15.41 6.65 9.26
CA GLU A 835 -15.94 7.88 9.86
C GLU A 835 -15.42 9.12 9.11
N VAL A 836 -16.31 10.05 8.76
CA VAL A 836 -15.97 11.31 8.09
C VAL A 836 -16.55 12.51 8.87
N PRO A 837 -15.90 13.69 8.84
CA PRO A 837 -16.48 14.90 9.43
C PRO A 837 -17.82 15.24 8.78
N ALA A 838 -18.81 15.63 9.59
CA ALA A 838 -20.14 15.99 9.12
C ALA A 838 -20.73 17.06 10.04
N ALA A 839 -20.71 18.32 9.58
CA ALA A 839 -21.30 19.45 10.29
C ALA A 839 -22.73 19.70 9.81
N GLY A 840 -23.65 19.92 10.74
CA GLY A 840 -25.02 20.32 10.43
C GLY A 840 -25.93 20.31 11.65
N GLN A 841 -26.89 21.23 11.69
CA GLN A 841 -27.97 21.20 12.66
C GLN A 841 -29.18 20.48 12.05
N TYR A 842 -29.76 19.57 12.83
CA TYR A 842 -30.90 18.75 12.47
C TYR A 842 -31.98 18.91 13.54
N VAL A 843 -33.19 18.48 13.22
CA VAL A 843 -34.31 18.33 14.15
C VAL A 843 -34.57 16.83 14.33
N VAL A 844 -34.77 16.38 15.56
CA VAL A 844 -35.10 14.97 15.84
C VAL A 844 -36.57 14.69 15.53
N ASN A 845 -36.80 13.72 14.64
CA ASN A 845 -38.13 13.34 14.16
C ASN A 845 -38.91 12.58 15.25
N THR A 846 -40.24 12.62 15.17
CA THR A 846 -41.14 11.91 16.10
C THR A 846 -41.02 10.39 16.05
N ASN A 847 -40.48 9.83 14.97
CA ASN A 847 -40.25 8.39 14.78
C ASN A 847 -38.87 7.90 15.28
N THR A 848 -38.13 8.70 16.05
CA THR A 848 -36.79 8.31 16.53
C THR A 848 -36.79 7.07 17.42
N THR A 849 -35.79 6.23 17.25
CA THR A 849 -35.52 5.02 18.03
C THR A 849 -34.66 5.33 19.28
N GLY A 850 -33.82 6.37 19.17
CA GLY A 850 -33.08 6.98 20.28
C GLY A 850 -31.70 7.52 19.90
N LEU A 851 -30.93 7.88 20.93
CA LEU A 851 -29.52 8.23 20.86
C LEU A 851 -28.68 7.04 21.36
N TYR A 852 -27.62 6.64 20.64
CA TYR A 852 -26.89 5.39 20.90
C TYR A 852 -25.38 5.59 21.09
N ALA A 853 -24.75 4.74 21.90
CA ALA A 853 -23.30 4.76 22.13
C ALA A 853 -22.47 4.28 20.93
N MET A 854 -23.10 3.56 19.99
CA MET A 854 -22.51 3.03 18.76
C MET A 854 -23.43 3.31 17.57
N PRO A 855 -22.91 3.47 16.34
CA PRO A 855 -23.74 3.49 15.15
C PRO A 855 -24.40 2.11 14.99
N TRP A 856 -25.66 2.08 14.52
CA TRP A 856 -26.49 0.86 14.54
C TRP A 856 -26.60 0.19 15.92
N GLY A 857 -26.56 0.98 17.00
CA GLY A 857 -26.64 0.51 18.39
C GLY A 857 -27.95 -0.19 18.76
N THR A 858 -27.90 -1.07 19.76
CA THR A 858 -29.08 -1.79 20.29
C THR A 858 -29.72 -1.05 21.47
N ALA A 859 -30.88 -1.53 21.94
CA ALA A 859 -31.52 -1.01 23.16
C ALA A 859 -30.59 -1.03 24.40
N LYS A 860 -29.73 -2.06 24.56
CA LYS A 860 -28.70 -2.14 25.62
C LYS A 860 -27.55 -1.13 25.46
N GLN A 861 -27.54 -0.35 24.39
CA GLN A 861 -26.55 0.71 24.08
C GLN A 861 -27.20 2.08 23.85
N ARG A 862 -28.49 2.22 24.16
CA ARG A 862 -29.25 3.46 24.01
C ARG A 862 -29.01 4.39 25.20
N ILE A 863 -28.47 5.57 24.93
CA ILE A 863 -28.16 6.66 25.87
C ILE A 863 -29.41 7.47 26.20
N ASP A 864 -30.34 7.60 25.25
CA ASP A 864 -31.63 8.27 25.44
C ASP A 864 -32.67 7.71 24.45
N THR A 865 -33.95 7.73 24.81
CA THR A 865 -35.06 7.42 23.88
C THR A 865 -35.41 8.58 22.97
N LEU A 866 -34.98 9.80 23.31
CA LEU A 866 -35.27 11.06 22.64
C LEU A 866 -36.76 11.42 22.46
N LYS A 867 -37.72 10.63 22.96
CA LYS A 867 -39.17 10.89 22.81
C LYS A 867 -39.57 12.27 23.33
N ALA A 868 -39.12 12.63 24.54
CA ALA A 868 -39.31 13.96 25.15
C ALA A 868 -38.43 15.08 24.53
N LEU A 869 -37.56 14.74 23.58
CA LEU A 869 -36.67 15.65 22.86
C LEU A 869 -36.96 15.65 21.34
N THR A 870 -38.10 15.09 20.93
CA THR A 870 -38.62 15.25 19.57
C THR A 870 -38.84 16.74 19.25
N ASN A 871 -38.65 17.12 18.00
CA ASN A 871 -38.63 18.51 17.55
C ASN A 871 -37.55 19.41 18.20
N ARG A 872 -36.62 18.88 19.01
CA ARG A 872 -35.42 19.60 19.48
C ARG A 872 -34.27 19.45 18.48
N SER A 873 -33.29 20.34 18.55
CA SER A 873 -32.15 20.36 17.62
C SER A 873 -30.99 19.45 18.04
N PHE A 874 -30.56 18.59 17.12
CA PHE A 874 -29.37 17.75 17.21
C PHE A 874 -28.24 18.35 16.35
N ASN A 875 -27.02 18.43 16.88
CA ASN A 875 -25.87 19.03 16.20
C ASN A 875 -24.86 17.95 15.85
N ALA A 876 -24.76 17.59 14.56
CA ALA A 876 -23.84 16.57 14.07
C ALA A 876 -22.39 17.09 14.01
N THR A 877 -21.43 16.18 14.26
CA THR A 877 -19.98 16.46 14.18
C THR A 877 -19.23 15.49 13.27
N LYS A 878 -19.68 14.23 13.16
CA LYS A 878 -19.17 13.22 12.22
C LYS A 878 -20.29 12.29 11.75
N SER A 879 -20.07 11.59 10.65
CA SER A 879 -20.97 10.56 10.12
C SER A 879 -20.22 9.28 9.77
N VAL A 880 -20.97 8.19 9.66
CA VAL A 880 -20.48 6.88 9.21
C VAL A 880 -21.58 6.15 8.44
N LEU A 881 -21.20 5.32 7.47
CA LEU A 881 -22.13 4.44 6.76
C LEU A 881 -22.17 3.07 7.45
N VAL A 882 -23.36 2.52 7.69
CA VAL A 882 -23.57 1.13 8.11
C VAL A 882 -24.48 0.45 7.10
N GLY A 883 -23.94 -0.50 6.34
CA GLY A 883 -24.61 -1.07 5.18
C GLY A 883 -24.95 0.01 4.15
N LYS A 884 -26.24 0.37 4.05
CA LYS A 884 -26.75 1.46 3.19
C LYS A 884 -27.09 2.74 3.96
N ASP A 885 -27.19 2.69 5.29
CA ASP A 885 -27.77 3.74 6.12
C ASP A 885 -26.68 4.63 6.72
N THR A 886 -26.91 5.94 6.73
CA THR A 886 -25.98 6.92 7.31
C THR A 886 -26.33 7.15 8.78
N TYR A 887 -25.37 6.96 9.68
CA TYR A 887 -25.50 7.35 11.08
C TYR A 887 -24.71 8.64 11.33
N LEU A 888 -25.32 9.59 12.05
CA LEU A 888 -24.67 10.84 12.47
C LEU A 888 -24.34 10.75 13.96
N PHE A 889 -23.12 11.14 14.34
CA PHE A 889 -22.73 11.37 15.73
C PHE A 889 -22.82 12.85 16.05
N GLY A 890 -23.35 13.20 17.22
CA GLY A 890 -23.59 14.59 17.58
C GLY A 890 -24.10 14.79 19.01
N ASN A 891 -24.41 16.05 19.31
CA ASN A 891 -24.93 16.50 20.61
C ASN A 891 -26.43 16.81 20.53
N ILE A 892 -27.20 16.30 21.49
CA ILE A 892 -28.54 16.79 21.81
C ILE A 892 -28.72 16.84 23.33
N ASN A 893 -29.19 17.98 23.85
CA ASN A 893 -29.42 18.23 25.27
C ASN A 893 -28.27 17.77 26.20
N LYS A 894 -27.03 18.14 25.85
CA LYS A 894 -25.76 17.77 26.53
C LYS A 894 -25.40 16.28 26.47
N LYS A 895 -26.17 15.43 25.77
CA LYS A 895 -25.87 14.01 25.54
C LYS A 895 -25.25 13.83 24.15
N MET A 896 -24.11 13.13 24.10
CA MET A 896 -23.42 12.76 22.86
C MET A 896 -23.81 11.35 22.42
N GLY A 897 -24.01 11.12 21.13
CA GLY A 897 -24.24 9.78 20.60
C GLY A 897 -24.56 9.75 19.11
N TRP A 898 -24.79 8.53 18.62
CA TRP A 898 -25.20 8.22 17.25
C TRP A 898 -26.71 8.15 17.11
N ILE A 899 -27.22 8.60 15.97
CA ILE A 899 -28.62 8.46 15.53
C ILE A 899 -28.63 8.17 14.03
N ASN A 900 -29.62 7.43 13.53
CA ASN A 900 -29.77 7.22 12.09
C ASN A 900 -30.21 8.54 11.42
N LYS A 901 -29.58 8.93 10.30
CA LYS A 901 -29.92 10.15 9.56
C LYS A 901 -31.38 10.19 9.11
N ASN A 902 -32.02 9.03 8.92
CA ASN A 902 -33.43 8.94 8.52
C ASN A 902 -34.40 9.28 9.67
N GLU A 903 -33.91 9.36 10.93
CA GLU A 903 -34.64 9.86 12.11
C GLU A 903 -34.42 11.36 12.35
N LEU A 904 -33.77 12.06 11.40
CA LEU A 904 -33.43 13.47 11.47
C LEU A 904 -33.96 14.25 10.25
N THR A 905 -34.54 15.42 10.50
CA THR A 905 -34.83 16.41 9.45
C THR A 905 -33.73 17.46 9.43
N ALA A 906 -33.19 17.79 8.25
CA ALA A 906 -32.15 18.82 8.13
C ALA A 906 -32.73 20.22 8.40
N LYS A 907 -32.08 21.01 9.26
CA LYS A 907 -32.56 22.35 9.64
C LYS A 907 -31.79 23.42 8.85
N ALA A 908 -32.46 24.13 7.96
CA ALA A 908 -31.85 25.16 7.14
C ALA A 908 -31.61 26.46 7.93
N ILE A 909 -30.39 26.65 8.45
CA ILE A 909 -29.91 27.90 9.05
C ILE A 909 -28.46 28.17 8.56
N ALA A 910 -28.09 29.44 8.41
CA ALA A 910 -26.79 29.89 7.94
C ALA A 910 -25.60 29.47 8.83
N GLN A 911 -24.38 29.61 8.30
CA GLN A 911 -23.14 29.19 8.98
C GLN A 911 -22.92 29.94 10.31
N LEU A 912 -23.01 29.22 11.42
CA LEU A 912 -22.60 29.74 12.73
C LEU A 912 -21.12 29.51 12.99
N LYS A 913 -20.42 30.59 13.38
CA LYS A 913 -19.04 30.57 13.87
C LYS A 913 -18.98 29.80 15.21
N PRO A 914 -18.03 28.88 15.43
CA PRO A 914 -18.04 28.02 16.61
C PRO A 914 -17.61 28.75 17.89
N THR A 915 -18.49 28.80 18.89
CA THR A 915 -18.18 29.32 20.23
C THR A 915 -17.64 28.20 21.13
N PRO A 916 -16.46 28.35 21.77
CA PRO A 916 -15.94 27.35 22.70
C PRO A 916 -16.76 27.20 23.99
N THR A 917 -16.84 25.98 24.53
CA THR A 917 -17.20 25.77 25.95
C THR A 917 -16.03 26.21 26.85
N GLN A 918 -16.31 26.56 28.11
CA GLN A 918 -15.34 27.12 29.07
C GLN A 918 -13.93 26.47 29.00
N ILE A 919 -12.91 27.31 28.85
CA ILE A 919 -11.51 26.92 28.89
C ILE A 919 -11.11 26.67 30.36
N LYS A 920 -10.64 25.46 30.67
CA LYS A 920 -10.13 25.08 31.99
C LYS A 920 -8.59 25.11 32.00
N THR A 921 -7.99 25.94 32.84
CA THR A 921 -6.56 25.87 33.16
C THR A 921 -6.28 24.61 33.99
N LEU A 922 -5.15 23.94 33.74
CA LEU A 922 -4.69 22.80 34.55
C LEU A 922 -3.99 23.30 35.82
N THR A 923 -4.14 22.58 36.94
CA THR A 923 -3.49 22.91 38.22
C THR A 923 -1.98 22.64 38.22
N LYS A 924 -1.51 21.75 37.35
CA LYS A 924 -0.10 21.52 36.99
C LYS A 924 -0.03 21.35 35.47
N PRO A 925 0.96 21.93 34.76
CA PRO A 925 1.18 21.63 33.36
C PRO A 925 1.59 20.17 33.13
N GLU A 926 1.20 19.59 31.99
CA GLU A 926 1.48 18.20 31.64
C GLU A 926 2.11 18.09 30.24
N ASP A 927 3.26 17.42 30.12
CA ASP A 927 3.91 17.22 28.83
C ASP A 927 3.32 16.04 28.05
N TYR A 928 2.89 16.29 26.82
CA TYR A 928 2.46 15.26 25.88
C TYR A 928 3.43 15.21 24.68
N VAL A 929 3.66 14.01 24.15
CA VAL A 929 4.43 13.81 22.91
C VAL A 929 3.54 14.07 21.71
N VAL A 930 4.03 14.84 20.74
CA VAL A 930 3.36 15.04 19.44
C VAL A 930 3.46 13.77 18.59
N TYR A 931 2.32 13.18 18.24
CA TYR A 931 2.26 11.88 17.55
C TYR A 931 1.79 11.98 16.09
N ASN A 932 0.93 12.93 15.74
CA ASN A 932 0.41 13.04 14.38
C ASN A 932 1.20 14.06 13.54
N ARG A 933 2.12 13.60 12.68
CA ARG A 933 2.83 14.46 11.68
C ARG A 933 1.88 15.29 10.83
N ASN A 934 0.70 14.74 10.53
CA ASN A 934 -0.32 15.35 9.67
C ASN A 934 -1.36 16.16 10.47
N GLY A 935 -1.19 16.27 11.79
CA GLY A 935 -2.03 17.09 12.65
C GLY A 935 -1.75 18.58 12.45
N GLN A 936 -2.60 19.42 13.05
CA GLN A 936 -2.56 20.87 12.87
C GLN A 936 -2.67 21.59 14.20
N TYR A 937 -2.01 22.73 14.31
CA TYR A 937 -2.09 23.63 15.45
C TYR A 937 -2.67 24.98 15.05
N PHE A 938 -3.37 25.63 15.97
CA PHE A 938 -4.24 26.79 15.72
C PHE A 938 -3.93 27.91 16.72
N THR A 939 -4.14 29.17 16.34
CA THR A 939 -3.98 30.31 17.27
C THR A 939 -5.12 30.31 18.29
N ASN A 940 -6.35 30.12 17.82
CA ASN A 940 -7.57 29.98 18.60
C ASN A 940 -8.35 28.74 18.16
N ILE A 941 -9.19 28.19 19.04
CA ILE A 941 -10.07 27.09 18.66
C ILE A 941 -11.16 27.63 17.72
N GLY A 942 -11.28 27.02 16.53
CA GLY A 942 -12.29 27.42 15.54
C GLY A 942 -11.78 28.37 14.46
N ASP A 943 -10.49 28.73 14.46
CA ASP A 943 -9.88 29.45 13.32
C ASP A 943 -10.06 28.65 12.02
N ALA A 944 -10.55 29.32 10.96
CA ALA A 944 -10.83 28.69 9.67
C ALA A 944 -9.57 28.27 8.87
N LYS A 945 -8.39 28.70 9.33
CA LYS A 945 -7.08 28.27 8.84
C LYS A 945 -6.24 27.83 10.05
N ALA A 946 -5.49 26.75 9.90
CA ALA A 946 -4.49 26.37 10.89
C ALA A 946 -3.36 27.42 10.94
N ARG A 947 -2.75 27.59 12.12
CA ARG A 947 -1.51 28.39 12.28
C ARG A 947 -0.32 27.64 11.67
N GLY A 948 -0.33 26.31 11.72
CA GLY A 948 0.64 25.45 11.04
C GLY A 948 0.34 23.96 11.21
N TYR A 949 1.30 23.14 10.78
CA TYR A 949 1.25 21.68 10.86
C TYR A 949 2.16 21.14 11.96
N LEU A 950 1.77 20.02 12.57
CA LEU A 950 2.53 19.37 13.64
C LEU A 950 3.78 18.61 13.14
N SER A 951 4.03 18.57 11.83
CA SER A 951 5.15 17.86 11.22
C SER A 951 6.51 18.31 11.77
N SER A 952 6.71 19.61 11.98
CA SER A 952 7.94 20.21 12.53
C SER A 952 8.10 19.98 14.03
N TYR A 953 7.05 19.50 14.71
CA TYR A 953 7.02 19.22 16.15
C TYR A 953 6.89 17.73 16.44
N TYR A 954 6.95 16.86 15.43
CA TYR A 954 6.73 15.42 15.60
C TYR A 954 7.77 14.78 16.55
N GLU A 955 7.28 14.00 17.51
CA GLU A 955 8.03 13.47 18.67
C GLU A 955 8.73 14.52 19.56
N SER A 956 8.39 15.81 19.45
CA SER A 956 8.70 16.80 20.48
C SER A 956 7.69 16.71 21.64
N LEU A 957 8.01 17.36 22.75
CA LEU A 957 7.06 17.61 23.83
C LEU A 957 6.23 18.88 23.55
N PHE A 958 4.97 18.80 23.95
CA PHE A 958 4.02 19.89 24.00
C PHE A 958 3.52 20.01 25.45
N ASN A 959 3.90 21.09 26.12
CA ASN A 959 3.58 21.36 27.51
C ASN A 959 2.14 21.89 27.60
N VAL A 960 1.18 21.05 27.99
CA VAL A 960 -0.24 21.39 28.07
C VAL A 960 -0.52 22.17 29.36
N GLN A 961 -1.18 23.32 29.21
CA GLN A 961 -1.46 24.27 30.29
C GLN A 961 -2.96 24.54 30.47
N ARG A 962 -3.76 24.39 29.40
CA ARG A 962 -5.23 24.52 29.45
C ARG A 962 -5.90 23.46 28.57
N THR A 963 -7.13 23.12 28.89
CA THR A 963 -7.99 22.21 28.13
C THR A 963 -9.34 22.86 27.83
N ALA A 964 -9.94 22.53 26.68
CA ALA A 964 -11.27 22.97 26.31
C ALA A 964 -11.99 21.90 25.48
N LEU A 965 -13.31 21.79 25.65
CA LEU A 965 -14.15 20.86 24.89
C LEU A 965 -14.96 21.62 23.85
N VAL A 966 -14.70 21.37 22.57
CA VAL A 966 -15.40 22.04 21.46
C VAL A 966 -15.91 20.99 20.48
N ASN A 967 -17.22 20.96 20.25
CA ASN A 967 -17.91 19.97 19.40
C ASN A 967 -17.57 18.50 19.76
N GLY A 968 -17.39 18.21 21.05
CA GLY A 968 -17.03 16.88 21.55
C GLY A 968 -15.57 16.48 21.33
N VAL A 969 -14.73 17.37 20.78
CA VAL A 969 -13.29 17.18 20.65
C VAL A 969 -12.58 17.93 21.78
N THR A 970 -11.70 17.25 22.51
CA THR A 970 -10.82 17.88 23.50
C THR A 970 -9.65 18.55 22.80
N TRP A 971 -9.46 19.83 23.10
CA TRP A 971 -8.35 20.66 22.66
C TRP A 971 -7.48 21.01 23.85
N TYR A 972 -6.17 20.97 23.63
CA TYR A 972 -5.15 21.35 24.60
C TYR A 972 -4.44 22.62 24.13
N TYR A 973 -4.39 23.64 24.99
CA TYR A 973 -3.52 24.81 24.81
C TYR A 973 -2.23 24.57 25.55
N GLY A 974 -1.11 24.85 24.89
CA GLY A 974 0.20 24.55 25.42
C GLY A 974 1.32 25.21 24.63
N GLN A 975 2.54 24.80 24.94
CA GLN A 975 3.77 25.36 24.39
C GLN A 975 4.64 24.24 23.81
N PHE A 976 5.13 24.43 22.58
CA PHE A 976 6.15 23.58 21.96
C PHE A 976 7.57 23.95 22.45
N ASN A 977 8.55 23.13 22.11
CA ASN A 977 9.96 23.28 22.50
C ASN A 977 10.66 24.52 21.92
N ASP A 978 10.18 25.08 20.82
CA ASP A 978 10.62 26.38 20.25
C ASP A 978 10.02 27.60 20.98
N GLY A 979 9.14 27.37 21.97
CA GLY A 979 8.39 28.39 22.67
C GLY A 979 7.07 28.78 22.00
N THR A 980 6.70 28.24 20.83
CA THR A 980 5.44 28.53 20.14
C THR A 980 4.25 28.03 20.96
N ARG A 981 3.28 28.91 21.22
CA ARG A 981 2.03 28.59 21.92
C ARG A 981 0.85 28.46 20.97
N ALA A 982 0.04 27.42 21.14
CA ALA A 982 -1.05 27.08 20.24
C ALA A 982 -2.11 26.17 20.89
N TRP A 983 -3.25 26.02 20.21
CA TRP A 983 -4.22 24.96 20.43
C TRP A 983 -3.95 23.75 19.52
N VAL A 984 -3.94 22.55 20.12
CA VAL A 984 -3.75 21.25 19.45
C VAL A 984 -4.88 20.30 19.89
N LYS A 985 -5.30 19.36 19.03
CA LYS A 985 -6.31 18.36 19.40
C LYS A 985 -5.66 17.25 20.25
N SER A 986 -6.31 16.78 21.31
CA SER A 986 -5.76 15.69 22.14
C SER A 986 -5.47 14.41 21.34
N ALA A 987 -6.23 14.16 20.27
CA ALA A 987 -6.04 13.01 19.38
C ALA A 987 -4.70 13.04 18.60
N ASP A 988 -4.07 14.20 18.43
CA ASP A 988 -2.78 14.38 17.75
C ASP A 988 -1.58 14.18 18.71
N LEU A 989 -1.85 14.03 20.01
CA LEU A 989 -0.90 14.00 21.12
C LEU A 989 -0.97 12.65 21.87
N ARG A 990 0.09 12.27 22.60
CA ARG A 990 0.14 11.04 23.44
C ARG A 990 0.86 11.30 24.75
N SER A 991 0.44 10.64 25.83
CA SER A 991 1.09 10.76 27.16
C SER A 991 2.46 10.05 27.22
N GLN A 992 2.63 8.99 26.42
CA GLN A 992 3.86 8.25 26.13
C GLN A 992 3.86 7.85 24.65
N LEU A 993 5.03 7.81 24.00
CA LEU A 993 5.21 7.32 22.64
C LEU A 993 5.92 5.97 22.66
N THR A 994 5.25 4.94 22.17
CA THR A 994 5.82 3.59 21.98
C THR A 994 5.98 3.32 20.48
N ARG A 995 7.18 2.91 20.07
CA ARG A 995 7.46 2.30 18.76
C ARG A 995 7.63 0.80 18.92
N TYR A 996 7.44 0.08 17.82
CA TYR A 996 7.65 -1.37 17.75
C TYR A 996 8.69 -1.65 16.68
N ILE A 997 9.73 -2.42 17.04
CA ILE A 997 10.86 -2.74 16.17
C ILE A 997 10.94 -4.26 16.07
N ASN A 998 11.09 -4.79 14.86
CA ASN A 998 11.10 -6.24 14.63
C ASN A 998 12.53 -6.75 14.64
N SER A 999 12.83 -7.74 15.48
CA SER A 999 14.09 -8.49 15.43
C SER A 999 14.08 -9.45 14.22
N PRO A 1000 15.23 -9.67 13.55
CA PRO A 1000 15.33 -10.66 12.48
C PRO A 1000 15.18 -12.11 12.98
N TYR A 1001 15.39 -12.36 14.28
CA TYR A 1001 15.30 -13.68 14.91
C TYR A 1001 13.89 -13.97 15.43
N SER A 1002 13.50 -15.25 15.44
CA SER A 1002 12.39 -15.70 16.28
C SER A 1002 12.82 -15.82 17.74
N PHE A 1003 11.85 -15.72 18.67
CA PHE A 1003 12.11 -15.77 20.10
C PHE A 1003 12.85 -17.06 20.51
N ASN A 1004 12.45 -18.21 19.95
CA ASN A 1004 13.07 -19.51 20.25
C ASN A 1004 14.51 -19.63 19.72
N GLN A 1005 14.84 -18.96 18.60
CA GLN A 1005 16.22 -18.87 18.11
C GLN A 1005 17.08 -17.99 19.03
N ALA A 1006 16.57 -16.81 19.41
CA ALA A 1006 17.26 -15.92 20.35
C ALA A 1006 17.53 -16.61 21.68
N VAL A 1007 16.53 -17.26 22.30
CA VAL A 1007 16.69 -18.08 23.52
C VAL A 1007 17.69 -19.21 23.32
N GLY A 1008 17.73 -19.81 22.12
CA GLY A 1008 18.71 -20.83 21.74
C GLY A 1008 20.14 -20.31 21.82
N ILE A 1009 20.43 -19.20 21.12
CA ILE A 1009 21.74 -18.55 21.10
C ILE A 1009 22.18 -18.14 22.52
N GLN A 1010 21.28 -17.50 23.29
CA GLN A 1010 21.55 -17.12 24.68
C GLN A 1010 21.92 -18.33 25.57
N SER A 1011 21.34 -19.51 25.30
CA SER A 1011 21.62 -20.74 26.05
C SER A 1011 22.92 -21.45 25.64
N GLN A 1012 23.61 -20.97 24.60
CA GLN A 1012 24.79 -21.62 23.99
C GLN A 1012 26.08 -20.78 24.08
N LEU A 1013 26.03 -19.63 24.77
CA LEU A 1013 27.19 -18.75 24.97
C LEU A 1013 28.25 -19.40 25.87
N SER A 1014 29.53 -19.20 25.54
CA SER A 1014 30.67 -19.62 26.38
C SER A 1014 30.62 -18.96 27.77
N TYR A 1015 30.21 -17.69 27.81
CA TYR A 1015 29.81 -16.98 29.03
C TYR A 1015 28.29 -17.04 29.14
N LYS A 1016 27.78 -18.10 29.77
CA LYS A 1016 26.34 -18.35 29.91
C LYS A 1016 25.63 -17.25 30.72
N PRO A 1017 24.36 -16.94 30.41
CA PRO A 1017 23.52 -16.12 31.26
C PRO A 1017 23.46 -16.67 32.69
N GLN A 1018 23.62 -15.78 33.67
CA GLN A 1018 23.65 -16.11 35.10
C GLN A 1018 22.36 -15.66 35.79
N ILE A 1019 22.05 -16.26 36.93
CA ILE A 1019 21.00 -15.84 37.86
C ILE A 1019 21.53 -15.88 39.30
N GLN A 1020 21.21 -14.85 40.09
CA GLN A 1020 21.49 -14.82 41.52
C GLN A 1020 20.29 -15.37 42.29
N ARG A 1021 20.36 -16.62 42.76
CA ARG A 1021 19.31 -17.24 43.61
C ARG A 1021 19.52 -16.99 45.10
N VAL A 1022 20.77 -16.72 45.51
CA VAL A 1022 21.17 -16.36 46.88
C VAL A 1022 22.08 -15.13 46.77
N PRO A 1023 21.89 -14.06 47.56
CA PRO A 1023 22.69 -12.84 47.47
C PRO A 1023 24.21 -13.13 47.48
N GLY A 1024 24.93 -12.58 46.51
CA GLY A 1024 26.37 -12.79 46.30
C GLY A 1024 26.76 -14.06 45.55
N GLN A 1025 25.86 -15.02 45.30
CA GLN A 1025 26.17 -16.26 44.56
C GLN A 1025 25.50 -16.28 43.17
N TRP A 1026 26.32 -16.45 42.13
CA TRP A 1026 25.88 -16.55 40.74
C TRP A 1026 25.93 -18.00 40.25
N VAL A 1027 24.90 -18.42 39.53
CA VAL A 1027 24.82 -19.74 38.89
C VAL A 1027 24.22 -19.64 37.48
N ASP A 1028 24.51 -20.61 36.62
CA ASP A 1028 23.92 -20.72 35.29
C ASP A 1028 22.37 -20.65 35.34
N ALA A 1029 21.80 -19.72 34.56
CA ALA A 1029 20.36 -19.65 34.36
C ALA A 1029 19.90 -20.78 33.41
N THR A 1030 18.80 -21.44 33.74
CA THR A 1030 18.17 -22.40 32.84
C THR A 1030 17.58 -21.71 31.61
N ARG A 1031 17.44 -22.44 30.50
CA ARG A 1031 16.78 -21.96 29.28
C ARG A 1031 15.38 -21.38 29.52
N ALA A 1032 14.66 -21.88 30.53
CA ALA A 1032 13.34 -21.38 30.91
C ALA A 1032 13.41 -20.04 31.67
N GLU A 1033 14.36 -19.89 32.60
CA GLU A 1033 14.63 -18.61 33.27
C GLU A 1033 15.07 -17.53 32.26
N VAL A 1034 15.98 -17.87 31.34
CA VAL A 1034 16.39 -17.00 30.22
C VAL A 1034 15.21 -16.59 29.35
N ALA A 1035 14.35 -17.53 28.94
CA ALA A 1035 13.17 -17.22 28.15
C ALA A 1035 12.20 -16.28 28.89
N ASN A 1036 11.92 -16.55 30.16
CA ASN A 1036 11.02 -15.73 30.97
C ASN A 1036 11.55 -14.29 31.15
N ALA A 1037 12.85 -14.14 31.42
CA ALA A 1037 13.49 -12.83 31.58
C ALA A 1037 13.64 -12.03 30.27
N MET A 1038 13.64 -12.70 29.11
CA MET A 1038 13.78 -12.07 27.79
C MET A 1038 12.43 -11.81 27.09
N ASN A 1039 11.29 -12.33 27.57
CA ASN A 1039 10.01 -12.27 26.82
C ASN A 1039 9.43 -10.84 26.71
N PRO A 1040 9.42 -10.20 25.53
CA PRO A 1040 8.97 -8.81 25.42
C PRO A 1040 7.46 -8.65 25.64
N LEU A 1041 6.66 -9.70 25.43
CA LEU A 1041 5.19 -9.65 25.54
C LEU A 1041 4.68 -9.68 26.98
N THR A 1042 5.52 -10.02 27.95
CA THR A 1042 5.26 -9.83 29.38
C THR A 1042 5.81 -8.49 29.85
N ILE A 1043 7.06 -8.18 29.50
CA ILE A 1043 7.76 -6.94 29.85
C ILE A 1043 7.01 -5.68 29.38
N GLU A 1044 6.42 -5.68 28.17
CA GLU A 1044 5.68 -4.53 27.62
C GLU A 1044 4.42 -4.18 28.45
N LYS A 1045 3.79 -5.19 29.07
CA LYS A 1045 2.50 -5.05 29.77
C LYS A 1045 2.66 -4.64 31.23
N ASP A 1046 3.80 -4.95 31.85
CA ASP A 1046 4.09 -4.59 33.22
C ASP A 1046 4.42 -3.08 33.31
N PRO A 1047 3.80 -2.32 34.23
CA PRO A 1047 3.93 -0.87 34.31
C PRO A 1047 5.33 -0.39 34.73
N THR A 1048 6.14 -1.28 35.30
CA THR A 1048 7.52 -1.06 35.75
C THR A 1048 8.51 -1.65 34.74
N GLN A 1049 8.35 -2.91 34.34
CA GLN A 1049 9.29 -3.59 33.46
C GLN A 1049 9.30 -3.03 32.03
N LYS A 1050 8.23 -2.36 31.58
CA LYS A 1050 8.26 -1.62 30.30
C LYS A 1050 9.36 -0.55 30.22
N TYR A 1051 9.92 -0.09 31.36
CA TYR A 1051 11.09 0.79 31.36
C TYR A 1051 12.38 0.12 30.86
N GLN A 1052 12.40 -1.21 30.70
CA GLN A 1052 13.45 -1.90 29.93
C GLN A 1052 13.52 -1.41 28.47
N PHE A 1053 12.38 -0.96 27.92
CA PHE A 1053 12.24 -0.44 26.56
C PHE A 1053 12.32 1.09 26.46
N LEU A 1054 12.63 1.80 27.56
CA LEU A 1054 12.77 3.26 27.50
C LEU A 1054 13.94 3.62 26.58
N LYS A 1055 13.72 4.58 25.67
CA LYS A 1055 14.79 5.17 24.84
C LYS A 1055 15.83 5.83 25.73
N LEU A 1056 17.06 5.31 25.68
CA LEU A 1056 18.22 5.85 26.40
C LEU A 1056 18.96 6.92 25.57
N ASP A 1057 18.84 6.90 24.25
CA ASP A 1057 19.27 7.92 23.28
C ASP A 1057 18.25 9.08 23.14
N LYS A 1058 17.56 9.46 24.23
CA LYS A 1058 16.70 10.65 24.20
C LYS A 1058 16.65 11.35 25.57
N TYR A 1059 17.23 12.54 25.63
CA TYR A 1059 17.02 13.49 26.72
C TYR A 1059 15.52 13.87 26.78
N GLN A 1060 14.94 13.83 27.98
CA GLN A 1060 13.49 14.01 28.13
C GLN A 1060 13.10 15.46 28.44
N GLY A 1061 13.92 16.23 29.15
CA GLY A 1061 13.67 17.64 29.44
C GLY A 1061 13.59 18.02 30.92
N LEU A 1062 13.86 17.08 31.85
CA LEU A 1062 13.77 17.34 33.30
C LEU A 1062 14.73 18.45 33.73
N ASP A 1063 14.33 19.21 34.75
CA ASP A 1063 15.14 20.31 35.29
C ASP A 1063 16.13 19.83 36.38
N ALA A 1064 17.16 20.65 36.65
CA ALA A 1064 18.21 20.31 37.61
C ALA A 1064 17.68 20.16 39.05
N THR A 1065 16.59 20.85 39.41
CA THR A 1065 15.95 20.77 40.73
C THR A 1065 15.19 19.46 40.90
N GLN A 1066 14.51 18.98 39.84
CA GLN A 1066 13.94 17.64 39.79
C GLN A 1066 15.03 16.58 39.96
N LEU A 1067 16.10 16.65 39.17
CA LEU A 1067 17.20 15.68 39.24
C LEU A 1067 17.91 15.68 40.61
N ASN A 1068 18.06 16.85 41.24
CA ASN A 1068 18.65 16.96 42.58
C ASN A 1068 17.86 16.21 43.68
N LYS A 1069 16.56 15.93 43.49
CA LYS A 1069 15.79 15.09 44.44
C LYS A 1069 16.29 13.64 44.49
N LEU A 1070 16.84 13.13 43.38
CA LEU A 1070 17.41 11.78 43.28
C LEU A 1070 18.83 11.70 43.85
N LEU A 1071 19.51 12.85 43.90
CA LEU A 1071 20.91 13.01 44.32
C LEU A 1071 21.06 13.45 45.78
N ALA A 1072 19.94 13.77 46.47
CA ALA A 1072 19.94 14.09 47.89
C ALA A 1072 20.55 12.94 48.72
N GLY A 1073 21.55 13.26 49.55
CA GLY A 1073 22.29 12.27 50.35
C GLY A 1073 23.22 11.33 49.56
N LYS A 1074 23.44 11.54 48.26
CA LYS A 1074 24.27 10.67 47.40
C LYS A 1074 25.73 11.09 47.33
N GLY A 1075 26.34 11.31 48.51
CA GLY A 1075 27.75 11.69 48.65
C GLY A 1075 28.15 12.85 47.74
N ILE A 1076 29.23 12.67 46.98
CA ILE A 1076 29.81 13.65 46.05
C ILE A 1076 28.85 14.11 44.94
N LEU A 1077 27.76 13.35 44.68
CA LEU A 1077 26.79 13.64 43.63
C LEU A 1077 25.67 14.58 44.08
N ALA A 1078 25.56 14.87 45.38
CA ALA A 1078 24.55 15.79 45.90
C ALA A 1078 24.69 17.18 45.25
N GLY A 1079 23.57 17.74 44.78
CA GLY A 1079 23.53 19.03 44.08
C GLY A 1079 23.94 18.98 42.59
N GLN A 1080 24.50 17.88 42.08
CA GLN A 1080 25.06 17.77 40.73
C GLN A 1080 24.01 17.64 39.60
N GLY A 1081 22.72 17.84 39.87
CA GLY A 1081 21.63 17.73 38.88
C GLY A 1081 21.80 18.64 37.66
N ALA A 1082 22.53 19.75 37.80
CA ALA A 1082 22.93 20.60 36.67
C ALA A 1082 23.95 19.92 35.74
N ALA A 1083 24.97 19.25 36.31
CA ALA A 1083 25.96 18.49 35.55
C ALA A 1083 25.32 17.27 34.85
N PHE A 1084 24.42 16.54 35.53
CA PHE A 1084 23.65 15.46 34.91
C PHE A 1084 22.76 15.96 33.78
N LYS A 1085 22.09 17.11 33.95
CA LYS A 1085 21.32 17.74 32.87
C LYS A 1085 22.20 18.13 31.69
N GLN A 1086 23.34 18.78 31.92
CA GLN A 1086 24.31 19.13 30.88
C GLN A 1086 24.81 17.88 30.13
N ALA A 1087 25.19 16.83 30.85
CA ALA A 1087 25.67 15.58 30.30
C ALA A 1087 24.61 14.87 29.45
N ALA A 1088 23.37 14.83 29.94
CA ALA A 1088 22.22 14.27 29.24
C ALA A 1088 21.87 15.07 27.97
N GLN A 1089 21.91 16.41 28.02
CA GLN A 1089 21.67 17.28 26.87
C GLN A 1089 22.77 17.16 25.81
N ALA A 1090 24.05 17.23 26.19
CA ALA A 1090 25.18 17.20 25.26
C ALA A 1090 25.29 15.85 24.52
N ASN A 1091 24.99 14.75 25.22
CA ASN A 1091 25.06 13.40 24.65
C ASN A 1091 23.73 12.89 24.08
N ASN A 1092 22.63 13.65 24.25
CA ASN A 1092 21.25 13.21 24.04
C ASN A 1092 20.95 11.86 24.74
N ILE A 1093 21.34 11.74 26.01
CA ILE A 1093 21.07 10.58 26.85
C ILE A 1093 19.86 10.84 27.77
N ASN A 1094 19.09 9.80 28.10
CA ASN A 1094 18.03 9.89 29.10
C ASN A 1094 18.61 10.13 30.51
N GLU A 1095 18.22 11.26 31.10
CA GLU A 1095 18.79 11.78 32.35
C GLU A 1095 18.52 10.90 33.58
N ILE A 1096 17.39 10.17 33.60
CA ILE A 1096 17.05 9.23 34.68
C ILE A 1096 17.90 7.96 34.60
N TYR A 1097 18.16 7.45 33.39
CA TYR A 1097 19.12 6.36 33.19
C TYR A 1097 20.53 6.79 33.63
N LEU A 1098 20.97 7.98 33.22
CA LEU A 1098 22.32 8.47 33.53
C LEU A 1098 22.56 8.57 35.05
N ILE A 1099 21.58 9.05 35.82
CA ILE A 1099 21.63 9.04 37.28
C ILE A 1099 21.54 7.62 37.86
N SER A 1100 20.65 6.77 37.34
CA SER A 1100 20.51 5.35 37.75
C SER A 1100 21.80 4.56 37.62
N HIS A 1101 22.57 4.86 36.56
CA HIS A 1101 23.84 4.26 36.22
C HIS A 1101 24.97 4.79 37.10
N VAL A 1102 25.19 6.12 37.16
CA VAL A 1102 26.24 6.70 38.03
C VAL A 1102 26.02 6.33 39.51
N LEU A 1103 24.78 6.26 40.00
CA LEU A 1103 24.50 5.81 41.38
C LEU A 1103 24.82 4.32 41.62
N LEU A 1104 24.88 3.48 40.57
CA LEU A 1104 25.38 2.11 40.64
C LEU A 1104 26.92 2.14 40.72
N GLU A 1105 27.59 2.66 39.69
CA GLU A 1105 29.06 2.61 39.53
C GLU A 1105 29.82 3.35 40.64
N THR A 1106 29.20 4.34 41.28
CA THR A 1106 29.81 5.10 42.38
C THR A 1106 29.38 4.64 43.78
N GLY A 1107 28.53 3.61 43.88
CA GLY A 1107 27.97 3.19 45.17
C GLY A 1107 27.24 4.33 45.88
N ASN A 1108 26.25 4.96 45.25
CA ASN A 1108 25.60 6.19 45.73
C ASN A 1108 26.56 7.38 45.97
N GLY A 1109 27.60 7.55 45.15
CA GLY A 1109 28.55 8.68 45.26
C GLY A 1109 29.58 8.55 46.39
N SER A 1110 29.79 7.34 46.92
CA SER A 1110 30.70 7.06 48.04
C SER A 1110 32.02 6.39 47.64
N SER A 1111 32.13 5.84 46.42
CA SER A 1111 33.34 5.12 45.99
C SER A 1111 34.58 6.02 45.94
N THR A 1112 35.75 5.42 46.10
CA THR A 1112 37.06 6.10 46.06
C THR A 1112 37.25 6.86 44.74
N LEU A 1113 36.91 6.23 43.61
CA LEU A 1113 36.97 6.82 42.27
C LEU A 1113 36.03 8.04 42.13
N ALA A 1114 34.86 8.00 42.75
CA ALA A 1114 33.91 9.12 42.74
C ALA A 1114 34.37 10.30 43.61
N ASN A 1115 35.09 10.05 44.71
CA ASN A 1115 35.56 11.08 45.65
C ASN A 1115 36.94 11.68 45.30
N GLY A 1116 37.57 11.15 44.25
CA GLY A 1116 38.64 11.78 43.50
C GLY A 1116 40.05 11.58 44.05
N GLY A 1117 41.02 11.49 43.15
CA GLY A 1117 42.43 11.24 43.46
C GLY A 1117 43.29 11.28 42.20
N TYR A 1118 44.54 10.84 42.32
CA TYR A 1118 45.48 10.70 41.21
C TYR A 1118 46.44 9.53 41.46
N VAL A 1119 47.35 9.28 40.51
CA VAL A 1119 48.45 8.33 40.68
C VAL A 1119 49.77 9.09 40.67
N ASP A 1120 50.58 8.97 41.71
CA ASP A 1120 51.83 9.70 41.84
C ASP A 1120 52.94 9.15 40.92
N ALA A 1121 54.06 9.89 40.84
CA ALA A 1121 55.25 9.47 40.09
C ALA A 1121 55.91 8.17 40.61
N LYS A 1122 55.44 7.61 41.72
CA LYS A 1122 55.86 6.32 42.31
C LYS A 1122 54.78 5.24 42.09
N ASN A 1123 53.82 5.48 41.19
CA ASN A 1123 52.71 4.61 40.81
C ASN A 1123 51.74 4.26 41.98
N LYS A 1124 51.71 5.08 43.04
CA LYS A 1124 50.81 4.95 44.18
C LYS A 1124 49.55 5.81 43.99
N VAL A 1125 48.41 5.28 44.44
CA VAL A 1125 47.14 6.02 44.45
C VAL A 1125 47.15 7.01 45.62
N VAL A 1126 46.79 8.27 45.34
CA VAL A 1126 46.68 9.35 46.34
C VAL A 1126 45.28 9.97 46.27
N THR A 1127 44.59 10.02 47.40
CA THR A 1127 43.17 10.44 47.49
C THR A 1127 42.93 11.59 48.48
N ASN A 1128 43.95 11.95 49.26
CA ASN A 1128 43.92 12.94 50.34
C ASN A 1128 44.72 14.23 50.03
N ALA A 1129 45.28 14.33 48.82
CA ALA A 1129 45.99 15.52 48.33
C ALA A 1129 45.36 16.06 47.03
N THR A 1130 45.93 17.14 46.49
CA THR A 1130 45.61 17.70 45.16
C THR A 1130 46.79 17.47 44.19
N PRO A 1131 46.55 17.37 42.86
CA PRO A 1131 45.26 17.47 42.15
C PRO A 1131 44.31 16.30 42.45
N LYS A 1132 43.03 16.44 42.11
CA LYS A 1132 42.04 15.35 42.16
C LYS A 1132 41.39 15.20 40.79
N TYR A 1133 41.37 13.98 40.28
CA TYR A 1133 40.57 13.58 39.13
C TYR A 1133 39.49 12.60 39.58
N TYR A 1134 38.31 12.75 38.99
CA TYR A 1134 37.08 12.12 39.44
C TYR A 1134 36.59 11.16 38.37
N ASN A 1135 36.07 9.98 38.76
CA ASN A 1135 35.55 8.99 37.82
C ASN A 1135 34.19 8.48 38.32
N MET A 1136 33.15 8.72 37.51
CA MET A 1136 31.74 8.54 37.90
C MET A 1136 31.09 7.31 37.25
N PHE A 1137 31.84 6.57 36.43
CA PHE A 1137 31.34 5.50 35.57
C PHE A 1137 32.27 4.27 35.54
N GLY A 1138 33.26 4.20 36.44
CA GLY A 1138 34.26 3.12 36.45
C GLY A 1138 35.16 3.05 35.21
N ILE A 1139 35.21 4.08 34.37
CA ILE A 1139 35.86 4.00 33.05
C ILE A 1139 37.37 3.82 33.23
N GLY A 1140 37.92 2.73 32.71
CA GLY A 1140 39.32 2.35 32.89
C GLY A 1140 39.63 1.60 34.19
N ALA A 1141 38.62 1.29 35.01
CA ALA A 1141 38.76 0.36 36.12
C ALA A 1141 38.73 -1.09 35.60
N VAL A 1142 39.87 -1.79 35.68
CA VAL A 1142 39.99 -3.21 35.35
C VAL A 1142 39.96 -4.05 36.62
N ASP A 1143 39.43 -5.27 36.57
CA ASP A 1143 39.15 -6.10 37.76
C ASP A 1143 40.37 -6.33 38.67
N THR A 1144 41.58 -6.36 38.09
CA THR A 1144 42.85 -6.55 38.81
C THR A 1144 43.44 -5.28 39.43
N ASP A 1145 42.99 -4.07 39.02
CA ASP A 1145 43.59 -2.79 39.44
C ASP A 1145 42.64 -1.58 39.30
N ALA A 1146 41.38 -1.78 39.70
CA ALA A 1146 40.26 -0.88 39.42
C ALA A 1146 40.52 0.60 39.77
N ILE A 1147 41.12 0.86 40.94
CA ILE A 1147 41.31 2.23 41.44
C ILE A 1147 42.45 2.96 40.72
N ARG A 1148 43.59 2.29 40.49
CA ARG A 1148 44.75 2.92 39.82
C ARG A 1148 44.47 3.17 38.34
N GLY A 1149 43.83 2.21 37.66
CA GLY A 1149 43.37 2.36 36.28
C GLY A 1149 42.38 3.52 36.14
N GLY A 1150 41.31 3.50 36.93
CA GLY A 1150 40.26 4.52 36.89
C GLY A 1150 40.73 5.95 37.17
N PHE A 1151 41.77 6.14 38.00
CA PHE A 1151 42.37 7.47 38.20
C PHE A 1151 43.30 7.90 37.06
N LYS A 1152 44.16 7.02 36.52
CA LYS A 1152 44.97 7.36 35.33
C LYS A 1152 44.09 7.74 34.13
N THR A 1153 42.96 7.06 33.97
CA THR A 1153 41.97 7.38 32.93
C THR A 1153 41.28 8.73 33.18
N ALA A 1154 40.89 9.03 34.42
CA ALA A 1154 40.29 10.32 34.77
C ALA A 1154 41.28 11.50 34.61
N GLU A 1155 42.57 11.27 34.86
CA GLU A 1155 43.65 12.23 34.61
C GLU A 1155 43.86 12.46 33.11
N ALA A 1156 43.97 11.39 32.32
CA ALA A 1156 44.15 11.48 30.86
C ALA A 1156 42.99 12.19 30.14
N TYR A 1157 41.75 12.04 30.62
CA TYR A 1157 40.59 12.78 30.11
C TYR A 1157 40.35 14.15 30.81
N GLY A 1158 41.25 14.59 31.69
CA GLY A 1158 41.19 15.92 32.32
C GLY A 1158 39.99 16.13 33.25
N TRP A 1159 39.45 15.06 33.84
CA TRP A 1159 38.26 15.05 34.72
C TRP A 1159 38.56 15.61 36.12
N ASN A 1160 39.21 16.77 36.20
CA ASN A 1160 39.64 17.42 37.45
C ASN A 1160 38.50 18.11 38.24
N THR A 1161 37.23 17.82 37.90
CA THR A 1161 36.05 18.20 38.67
C THR A 1161 34.95 17.14 38.49
N VAL A 1162 34.06 17.05 39.49
CA VAL A 1162 32.87 16.17 39.46
C VAL A 1162 32.02 16.40 38.22
N SER A 1163 31.78 17.67 37.83
CA SER A 1163 31.00 18.00 36.63
C SER A 1163 31.66 17.51 35.34
N LYS A 1164 33.00 17.65 35.20
CA LYS A 1164 33.72 17.13 34.03
C LYS A 1164 33.64 15.60 33.96
N ALA A 1165 33.74 14.91 35.10
CA ALA A 1165 33.61 13.46 35.16
C ALA A 1165 32.21 12.98 34.76
N ILE A 1166 31.14 13.68 35.19
CA ILE A 1166 29.76 13.39 34.81
C ILE A 1166 29.54 13.62 33.30
N VAL A 1167 29.99 14.74 32.75
CA VAL A 1167 29.78 15.10 31.33
C VAL A 1167 30.65 14.25 30.39
N GLY A 1168 31.93 14.05 30.72
CA GLY A 1168 32.88 13.28 29.90
C GLY A 1168 32.57 11.77 29.92
N GLY A 1169 32.29 11.20 31.10
CA GLY A 1169 31.93 9.79 31.21
C GLY A 1169 30.59 9.45 30.52
N ALA A 1170 29.65 10.41 30.46
CA ALA A 1170 28.42 10.25 29.70
C ALA A 1170 28.66 10.12 28.18
N SER A 1171 29.70 10.78 27.62
CA SER A 1171 30.10 10.55 26.21
C SER A 1171 30.62 9.13 26.02
N PHE A 1172 31.47 8.63 26.92
CA PHE A 1172 31.98 7.26 26.81
C PHE A 1172 30.85 6.20 26.78
N ILE A 1173 29.81 6.35 27.61
CA ILE A 1173 28.62 5.47 27.59
C ILE A 1173 27.80 5.65 26.30
N LYS A 1174 27.69 6.88 25.78
CA LYS A 1174 27.09 7.17 24.47
C LYS A 1174 27.79 6.37 23.38
N ASP A 1175 29.11 6.52 23.28
CA ASP A 1175 29.92 6.12 22.13
C ASP A 1175 30.19 4.60 22.10
N ARG A 1176 29.96 3.88 23.21
CA ARG A 1176 30.17 2.42 23.31
C ARG A 1176 28.90 1.55 23.27
N TYR A 1177 27.73 2.08 23.67
CA TYR A 1177 26.49 1.27 23.72
C TYR A 1177 25.30 1.99 23.07
N ILE A 1178 24.97 3.20 23.55
CA ILE A 1178 23.72 3.86 23.18
C ILE A 1178 23.75 4.32 21.71
N GLY A 1179 24.88 4.85 21.25
CA GLY A 1179 25.09 5.35 19.89
C GLY A 1179 25.26 4.26 18.83
N ILE A 1180 25.58 3.02 19.23
CA ILE A 1180 25.70 1.86 18.33
C ILE A 1180 24.39 1.04 18.22
N GLY A 1181 23.26 1.61 18.66
CA GLY A 1181 21.93 1.01 18.52
C GLY A 1181 21.42 0.22 19.72
N GLN A 1182 22.24 -0.04 20.76
CA GLN A 1182 21.79 -0.65 22.02
C GLN A 1182 21.13 0.40 22.93
N ASN A 1183 20.12 1.07 22.40
CA ASN A 1183 19.53 2.28 22.94
C ASN A 1183 18.39 2.05 23.96
N THR A 1184 18.23 0.83 24.47
CA THR A 1184 17.30 0.46 25.55
C THR A 1184 17.98 -0.55 26.48
N LEU A 1185 17.59 -0.62 27.76
CA LEU A 1185 18.15 -1.63 28.69
C LEU A 1185 17.95 -3.06 28.17
N TYR A 1186 16.81 -3.29 27.51
CA TYR A 1186 16.50 -4.55 26.84
C TYR A 1186 17.53 -4.89 25.75
N ARG A 1187 17.91 -3.91 24.92
CA ARG A 1187 18.93 -4.08 23.87
C ARG A 1187 20.34 -4.22 24.41
N MET A 1188 20.67 -3.48 25.47
CA MET A 1188 21.95 -3.64 26.19
C MET A 1188 22.10 -5.02 26.81
N ARG A 1189 21.01 -5.61 27.34
CA ARG A 1189 21.06 -6.96 27.92
C ARG A 1189 20.98 -8.08 26.88
N TRP A 1190 19.99 -8.05 26.00
CA TRP A 1190 19.63 -9.21 25.17
C TRP A 1190 20.09 -9.13 23.73
N ASN A 1191 20.45 -7.93 23.26
CA ASN A 1191 20.75 -7.59 21.87
C ASN A 1191 19.81 -8.30 20.87
N PRO A 1192 18.52 -7.90 20.79
CA PRO A 1192 17.56 -8.59 19.93
C PRO A 1192 17.87 -8.48 18.43
N ASP A 1193 18.70 -7.52 18.02
CA ASP A 1193 19.19 -7.42 16.63
C ASP A 1193 20.24 -8.52 16.35
N GLN A 1194 21.19 -8.71 17.27
CA GLN A 1194 22.24 -9.73 17.19
C GLN A 1194 22.36 -10.51 18.51
N PRO A 1195 21.46 -11.48 18.77
CA PRO A 1195 21.40 -12.19 20.04
C PRO A 1195 22.73 -12.87 20.38
N GLY A 1196 23.10 -12.85 21.65
CA GLY A 1196 24.40 -13.35 22.11
C GLY A 1196 25.57 -12.35 22.02
N THR A 1197 25.49 -11.32 21.18
CA THR A 1197 26.63 -10.39 20.98
C THR A 1197 26.52 -9.12 21.83
N HIS A 1198 27.68 -8.56 22.20
CA HIS A 1198 27.86 -7.26 22.88
C HIS A 1198 26.91 -7.00 24.07
N GLN A 1199 26.74 -7.97 24.97
CA GLN A 1199 25.83 -7.84 26.11
C GLN A 1199 26.50 -7.10 27.27
N TYR A 1200 25.76 -6.19 27.91
CA TYR A 1200 26.26 -5.39 29.03
C TYR A 1200 26.45 -6.22 30.33
N ALA A 1201 25.70 -7.30 30.50
CA ALA A 1201 25.73 -8.12 31.72
C ALA A 1201 25.31 -9.58 31.45
N THR A 1202 25.86 -10.52 32.22
CA THR A 1202 25.48 -11.93 32.21
C THR A 1202 24.21 -12.21 33.03
N ASP A 1203 23.93 -11.43 34.09
CA ASP A 1203 22.70 -11.55 34.89
C ASP A 1203 21.44 -11.37 34.05
N ILE A 1204 20.57 -12.38 34.00
CA ILE A 1204 19.28 -12.31 33.29
C ILE A 1204 18.36 -11.20 33.84
N ASN A 1205 18.49 -10.84 35.11
CA ASN A 1205 17.64 -9.85 35.77
C ASN A 1205 18.19 -8.41 35.66
N TRP A 1206 19.37 -8.19 35.09
CA TRP A 1206 20.03 -6.88 35.07
C TRP A 1206 19.14 -5.76 34.49
N ALA A 1207 18.47 -6.04 33.36
CA ALA A 1207 17.56 -5.08 32.74
C ALA A 1207 16.33 -4.82 33.62
N SER A 1208 15.82 -5.85 34.31
CA SER A 1208 14.67 -5.76 35.22
C SER A 1208 14.97 -4.93 36.46
N HIS A 1209 16.13 -5.15 37.09
CA HIS A 1209 16.58 -4.38 38.25
C HIS A 1209 16.81 -2.89 37.90
N ASN A 1210 17.42 -2.61 36.74
CA ASN A 1210 17.60 -1.24 36.25
C ASN A 1210 16.27 -0.56 35.87
N ALA A 1211 15.35 -1.27 35.21
CA ALA A 1211 14.02 -0.74 34.88
C ALA A 1211 13.20 -0.40 36.13
N ALA A 1212 13.26 -1.24 37.17
CA ALA A 1212 12.62 -0.97 38.46
C ALA A 1212 13.17 0.30 39.13
N ARG A 1213 14.51 0.46 39.19
CA ARG A 1213 15.16 1.67 39.72
C ARG A 1213 14.79 2.92 38.91
N MET A 1214 14.82 2.84 37.59
CA MET A 1214 14.42 3.96 36.72
C MET A 1214 12.94 4.34 36.91
N LYS A 1215 12.03 3.37 37.06
CA LYS A 1215 10.62 3.64 37.40
C LYS A 1215 10.52 4.43 38.71
N GLN A 1216 11.15 3.94 39.78
CA GLN A 1216 11.15 4.61 41.10
C GLN A 1216 11.67 6.06 41.01
N PHE A 1217 12.68 6.31 40.18
CA PHE A 1217 13.22 7.65 39.97
C PHE A 1217 12.26 8.57 39.20
N TYR A 1218 11.55 8.06 38.18
CA TYR A 1218 10.48 8.82 37.52
C TYR A 1218 9.35 9.18 38.48
N ASP A 1219 8.91 8.25 39.33
CA ASP A 1219 7.91 8.51 40.38
C ASP A 1219 8.38 9.62 41.35
N ALA A 1220 9.62 9.51 41.86
CA ALA A 1220 10.17 10.42 42.86
C ALA A 1220 10.34 11.87 42.37
N VAL A 1221 10.58 12.09 41.07
CA VAL A 1221 10.59 13.44 40.47
C VAL A 1221 9.20 13.93 40.03
N GLY A 1222 8.17 13.10 40.16
CA GLY A 1222 6.79 13.41 39.76
C GLY A 1222 6.59 13.49 38.25
N ALA A 1223 7.24 12.60 37.50
CA ALA A 1223 7.21 12.52 36.04
C ALA A 1223 7.02 11.06 35.56
N VAL A 1224 7.01 10.84 34.24
CA VAL A 1224 6.96 9.51 33.61
C VAL A 1224 7.87 9.48 32.39
N GLY A 1225 8.41 8.32 32.04
CA GLY A 1225 9.13 8.12 30.78
C GLY A 1225 8.25 8.43 29.57
N LYS A 1226 8.80 9.05 28.53
CA LYS A 1226 8.03 9.56 27.37
C LYS A 1226 8.24 8.78 26.08
N TYR A 1227 9.35 8.09 25.91
CA TYR A 1227 9.74 7.46 24.64
C TYR A 1227 10.19 6.02 24.87
N PHE A 1228 9.57 5.07 24.16
CA PHE A 1228 9.85 3.64 24.29
C PHE A 1228 10.03 3.01 22.89
N ASP A 1229 11.11 2.25 22.70
CA ASP A 1229 11.35 1.44 21.51
C ASP A 1229 11.24 -0.05 21.94
N VAL A 1230 10.12 -0.71 21.63
CA VAL A 1230 9.82 -2.09 22.07
C VAL A 1230 10.20 -3.10 20.98
N ASP A 1231 11.18 -3.93 21.28
CA ASP A 1231 11.61 -5.01 20.38
C ASP A 1231 10.64 -6.20 20.38
N ARG A 1232 10.38 -6.74 19.20
CA ARG A 1232 9.50 -7.89 18.98
C ARG A 1232 10.17 -8.90 18.06
N TYR A 1233 10.36 -10.11 18.56
CA TYR A 1233 10.85 -11.22 17.75
C TYR A 1233 9.87 -11.64 16.66
N LYS A 1234 10.41 -12.21 15.59
CA LYS A 1234 9.66 -12.84 14.50
C LYS A 1234 8.73 -13.93 15.07
N GLN A 1235 7.48 -13.90 14.61
CA GLN A 1235 6.45 -14.92 14.90
C GLN A 1235 6.57 -16.09 13.92
#